data_AF-A0A350LPT9-F1
#
_entry.id   AF-A0A350LPT9-F1
#
_cell.length_a   1.000
_cell.length_b   1.000
_cell.length_c   1.000
_cell.angle_alpha   90.00
_cell.angle_beta   90.00
_cell.angle_gamma   90.00
#
_symmetry.space_group_name_H-M   'P 1'
#
loop_
_entity.id
_entity.type
_entity.pdbx_description
1 polymer ?
#
loop_
_entity_poly.entity_id
_entity_poly.type
_entity_poly.pdbx_seq_one_letter_code
_entity_poly.pdbx_strand_id
1 'polypeptide(L)'
;LPLEFAPGATEATGRLSLPPELRARIDRFEIEGARHAGAVSLADDGLRRREVALVAGREDREGLELLSPLYYLRKALAPNADILEGALLDLMPANPDAVVLADVATLSSAEQTALDEWVEAGGVLVRFAGPRLAASDVSRSEEAPLMPVRLRAGGRTVGGAMSWGAPKTLAPFPENSPFRGLDIPEDVNVTAQVLAQPDPTLADRVIAQLGDGTPLVTRKRLGAGQVVLFHVTANAAWSSLPLSGLFVQMLDRLAVSSTRAAPSPAELAGTIWQPVQVLDGFGRLQDAGTRPGVAGERLLDAALGPDLVPGIYEGPERRVARNVIGPETRIAASEWPARVPVEGLALAPETPLGGWLLSAALALMVADILAALALSGRLWRGGAVASVLAALALAAVSTGPAHAQASDDARAIEATSEVVLAHVLTDDPQVDDAARAGLRGLGRVLTFRTSVEPAPPIGVDLERDELAFYPMLYWPVTPDQPLPSSDAYARLNDYLRNGGLILFDTRDADIAGYGASSPNGARLQRLAAPLDIPPLEPVPEDHVLTRTFYLLSDFPGRHRGRDVWVEAAPPDAERAEGMPFRDLNDGVTPVVIGGNDWASAWAVSERGDPLFPVGRGYTGERQREMAYRFGVNLVMHVLTGNYKSDQVHVPALLERLGQ
;
A
#
# COMPACT_ATOMS: atom_id res chain seq x y z
N LEU A 1 26.57 -18.49 -6.97
CA LEU A 1 26.65 -18.14 -5.52
C LEU A 1 27.74 -19.02 -4.91
N PRO A 2 28.88 -18.47 -4.46
CA PRO A 2 29.91 -19.27 -3.80
C PRO A 2 29.41 -19.75 -2.43
N LEU A 3 29.63 -21.03 -2.10
CA LEU A 3 29.30 -21.64 -0.82
C LEU A 3 30.56 -22.30 -0.26
N GLU A 4 30.81 -22.11 1.03
CA GLU A 4 31.94 -22.71 1.73
C GLU A 4 31.45 -23.72 2.77
N PHE A 5 32.06 -24.90 2.78
CA PHE A 5 31.82 -25.92 3.80
C PHE A 5 32.83 -25.74 4.93
N ALA A 6 32.34 -25.61 6.17
CA ALA A 6 33.21 -25.64 7.34
C ALA A 6 33.90 -27.03 7.46
N PRO A 7 35.06 -27.14 8.12
CA PRO A 7 35.75 -28.42 8.27
C PRO A 7 34.85 -29.50 8.89
N GLY A 8 34.62 -30.59 8.15
CA GLY A 8 33.76 -31.70 8.58
C GLY A 8 32.25 -31.45 8.47
N ALA A 9 31.82 -30.28 8.00
CA ALA A 9 30.41 -29.99 7.74
C ALA A 9 29.95 -30.62 6.41
N THR A 10 28.74 -31.17 6.42
CA THR A 10 28.08 -31.75 5.24
C THR A 10 27.01 -30.84 4.64
N GLU A 11 26.81 -29.66 5.24
CA GLU A 11 25.79 -28.69 4.85
C GLU A 11 26.40 -27.28 4.81
N ALA A 12 26.02 -26.50 3.80
CA ALA A 12 26.36 -25.09 3.67
C ALA A 12 25.12 -24.33 3.18
N THR A 13 24.83 -23.18 3.78
CA THR A 13 23.65 -22.37 3.45
C THR A 13 24.07 -21.07 2.78
N GLY A 14 23.42 -20.73 1.66
CA GLY A 14 23.56 -19.44 1.00
C GLY A 14 22.22 -18.71 0.92
N ARG A 15 22.28 -17.38 0.87
CA ARG A 15 21.11 -16.53 0.65
C ARG A 15 21.24 -15.80 -0.68
N LEU A 16 20.18 -15.83 -1.46
CA LEU A 16 20.07 -15.13 -2.73
C LEU A 16 18.89 -14.15 -2.64
N SER A 17 19.17 -12.87 -2.80
CA SER A 17 18.14 -11.82 -2.84
C SER A 17 17.86 -11.48 -4.30
N LEU A 18 16.64 -11.75 -4.76
CA LEU A 18 16.20 -11.48 -6.12
C LEU A 18 14.89 -10.70 -6.09
N PRO A 19 14.68 -9.77 -7.04
CA PRO A 19 13.37 -9.23 -7.34
C PRO A 19 12.35 -10.35 -7.63
N PRO A 20 11.07 -10.20 -7.26
CA PRO A 20 10.02 -11.18 -7.49
C PRO A 20 9.95 -11.70 -8.93
N GLU A 21 10.11 -10.80 -9.90
CA GLU A 21 10.01 -11.10 -11.33
C GLU A 21 11.16 -12.00 -11.79
N LEU A 22 12.35 -11.84 -11.20
CA LEU A 22 13.49 -12.72 -11.47
C LEU A 22 13.36 -14.05 -10.71
N ARG A 23 12.81 -14.03 -9.49
CA ARG A 23 12.59 -15.26 -8.70
C ARG A 23 11.58 -16.18 -9.38
N ALA A 24 10.48 -15.63 -9.89
CA ALA A 24 9.46 -16.37 -10.63
C ALA A 24 9.97 -16.95 -11.97
N ARG A 25 11.12 -16.48 -12.45
CA ARG A 25 11.78 -16.95 -13.68
C ARG A 25 12.95 -17.91 -13.42
N ILE A 26 13.16 -18.33 -12.17
CA ILE A 26 14.18 -19.34 -11.88
C ILE A 26 13.66 -20.68 -12.38
N ASP A 27 14.34 -21.25 -13.38
CA ASP A 27 14.01 -22.58 -13.90
C ASP A 27 14.77 -23.70 -13.17
N ARG A 28 16.00 -23.43 -12.70
CA ARG A 28 16.86 -24.42 -12.05
C ARG A 28 18.00 -23.83 -11.23
N PHE A 29 18.54 -24.64 -10.33
CA PHE A 29 19.80 -24.45 -9.62
C PHE A 29 20.79 -25.53 -10.07
N GLU A 30 22.04 -25.15 -10.33
CA GLU A 30 23.09 -26.08 -10.75
C GLU A 30 24.40 -25.84 -9.99
N ILE A 31 25.12 -26.90 -9.65
CA ILE A 31 26.48 -26.81 -9.11
C ILE A 31 27.45 -26.57 -10.26
N GLU A 32 28.13 -25.43 -10.22
CA GLU A 32 29.06 -25.03 -11.27
C GLU A 32 30.18 -26.07 -11.46
N GLY A 33 30.46 -26.43 -12.72
CA GLY A 33 31.47 -27.43 -13.08
C GLY A 33 31.02 -28.89 -12.97
N ALA A 34 29.87 -29.19 -12.36
CA ALA A 34 29.35 -30.55 -12.23
C ALA A 34 28.36 -30.88 -13.36
N ARG A 35 28.70 -31.85 -14.21
CA ARG A 35 27.90 -32.25 -15.40
C ARG A 35 27.16 -33.56 -15.19
N HIS A 36 26.25 -33.59 -14.22
CA HIS A 36 25.39 -34.75 -13.95
C HIS A 36 24.05 -34.33 -13.37
N ALA A 37 23.02 -35.18 -13.55
CA ALA A 37 21.66 -34.88 -13.11
C ALA A 37 21.53 -34.60 -11.60
N GLY A 38 22.37 -35.23 -10.76
CA GLY A 38 22.39 -34.99 -9.32
C GLY A 38 22.94 -33.62 -8.90
N ALA A 39 23.56 -32.87 -9.80
CA ALA A 39 24.04 -31.51 -9.52
C ALA A 39 23.01 -30.44 -9.90
N VAL A 40 21.85 -30.84 -10.45
CA VAL A 40 20.81 -29.94 -10.93
C VAL A 40 19.53 -30.17 -10.12
N SER A 41 18.96 -29.08 -9.61
CA SER A 41 17.64 -29.05 -8.99
C SER A 41 16.74 -28.12 -9.79
N LEU A 42 15.72 -28.66 -10.42
CA LEU A 42 14.69 -27.92 -11.13
C LEU A 42 13.77 -27.21 -10.14
N ALA A 43 13.37 -26.00 -10.51
CA ALA A 43 12.35 -25.22 -9.86
C ALA A 43 10.96 -25.65 -10.33
N ASP A 44 9.98 -25.57 -9.45
CA ASP A 44 8.57 -25.73 -9.78
C ASP A 44 7.77 -24.47 -9.42
N ASP A 45 6.44 -24.55 -9.58
CA ASP A 45 5.55 -23.44 -9.24
C ASP A 45 5.58 -23.08 -7.73
N GLY A 46 6.26 -23.85 -6.88
CA GLY A 46 6.46 -23.55 -5.45
C GLY A 46 7.37 -22.35 -5.18
N LEU A 47 8.19 -21.94 -6.16
CA LEU A 47 9.02 -20.73 -6.08
C LEU A 47 8.26 -19.46 -6.49
N ARG A 48 7.10 -19.61 -7.13
CA ARG A 48 6.22 -18.50 -7.50
C ARG A 48 5.38 -18.13 -6.29
N ARG A 49 5.60 -16.92 -5.76
CA ARG A 49 4.70 -16.31 -4.79
C ARG A 49 3.70 -15.44 -5.52
N ARG A 50 2.51 -15.29 -4.93
CA ARG A 50 1.50 -14.37 -5.44
C ARG A 50 1.83 -12.95 -5.02
N GLU A 51 1.53 -12.01 -5.90
CA GLU A 51 1.60 -10.59 -5.58
C GLU A 51 0.24 -10.14 -5.05
N VAL A 52 0.23 -9.57 -3.84
CA VAL A 52 -0.98 -9.10 -3.19
C VAL A 52 -0.86 -7.61 -2.90
N ALA A 53 -1.71 -6.82 -3.53
CA ALA A 53 -1.83 -5.40 -3.23
C ALA A 53 -2.71 -5.22 -1.99
N LEU A 54 -2.19 -4.54 -0.97
CA LEU A 54 -2.91 -4.15 0.22
C LEU A 54 -3.16 -2.63 0.19
N VAL A 55 -4.42 -2.23 0.28
CA VAL A 55 -4.83 -0.83 0.35
C VAL A 55 -5.71 -0.65 1.58
N ALA A 56 -5.40 0.36 2.39
CA ALA A 56 -6.19 0.71 3.56
C ALA A 56 -6.86 2.06 3.42
N GLY A 57 -7.99 2.24 4.10
CA GLY A 57 -8.63 3.56 4.23
C GLY A 57 -7.81 4.53 5.09
N ARG A 58 -7.00 4.05 6.04
CA ARG A 58 -6.16 4.91 6.90
C ARG A 58 -4.95 4.12 7.39
N GLU A 59 -3.76 4.70 7.24
CA GLU A 59 -2.57 4.27 7.98
C GLU A 59 -2.37 5.19 9.18
N ASP A 60 -2.71 4.72 10.37
CA ASP A 60 -2.36 5.44 11.61
C ASP A 60 -0.86 5.34 11.82
N ARG A 61 -0.11 6.28 11.25
CA ARG A 61 1.37 6.33 11.29
C ARG A 61 1.97 6.32 12.70
N GLU A 62 1.19 6.70 13.71
CA GLU A 62 1.57 6.71 15.13
C GLU A 62 0.61 5.91 16.03
N GLY A 63 -0.32 5.15 15.45
CA GLY A 63 -1.22 4.27 16.20
C GLY A 63 -0.50 3.01 16.69
N LEU A 64 -1.06 2.33 17.70
CA LEU A 64 -0.58 1.00 18.10
C LEU A 64 -0.59 0.08 16.86
N GLU A 65 0.55 -0.53 16.50
CA GLU A 65 0.65 -1.38 15.29
C GLU A 65 -0.45 -2.44 15.20
N LEU A 66 -0.92 -2.95 16.36
CA LEU A 66 -1.99 -3.95 16.46
C LEU A 66 -3.38 -3.42 16.07
N LEU A 67 -3.59 -2.11 16.02
CA LEU A 67 -4.83 -1.47 15.58
C LEU A 67 -4.83 -1.18 14.08
N SER A 68 -3.66 -1.20 13.43
CA SER A 68 -3.56 -0.98 11.99
C SER A 68 -4.42 -2.00 11.23
N PRO A 69 -5.27 -1.55 10.28
CA PRO A 69 -6.09 -2.44 9.47
C PRO A 69 -5.29 -3.48 8.67
N LEU A 70 -4.03 -3.16 8.30
CA LEU A 70 -3.19 -4.04 7.48
C LEU A 70 -2.26 -4.95 8.28
N TYR A 71 -2.07 -4.72 9.59
CA TYR A 71 -1.05 -5.45 10.36
C TYR A 71 -1.23 -6.97 10.29
N TYR A 72 -2.44 -7.46 10.57
CA TYR A 72 -2.73 -8.90 10.54
C TYR A 72 -2.72 -9.48 9.13
N LEU A 73 -3.19 -8.72 8.13
CA LEU A 73 -3.08 -9.10 6.72
C LEU A 73 -1.62 -9.27 6.32
N ARG A 74 -0.76 -8.30 6.66
CA ARG A 74 0.67 -8.36 6.38
C ARG A 74 1.33 -9.56 7.04
N LYS A 75 1.04 -9.81 8.31
CA LYS A 75 1.58 -10.97 9.04
C LYS A 75 1.08 -12.31 8.48
N ALA A 76 -0.19 -12.38 8.07
CA ALA A 76 -0.78 -13.58 7.50
C ALA A 76 -0.21 -13.90 6.10
N LEU A 77 0.04 -12.86 5.28
CA LEU A 77 0.43 -13.01 3.88
C LEU A 77 1.95 -13.05 3.67
N ALA A 78 2.74 -12.38 4.50
CA ALA A 78 4.20 -12.25 4.33
C ALA A 78 4.97 -13.57 4.15
N PRO A 79 4.59 -14.71 4.77
CA PRO A 79 5.28 -15.97 4.53
C PRO A 79 5.18 -16.46 3.08
N ASN A 80 4.04 -16.21 2.41
CA ASN A 80 3.64 -16.91 1.19
C ASN A 80 3.33 -15.99 -0.01
N ALA A 81 3.23 -14.68 0.20
CA ALA A 81 2.96 -13.68 -0.83
C ALA A 81 4.00 -12.56 -0.80
N ASP A 82 4.23 -11.96 -1.96
CA ASP A 82 4.91 -10.67 -2.04
C ASP A 82 3.85 -9.57 -1.89
N ILE A 83 4.06 -8.66 -0.94
CA ILE A 83 3.08 -7.66 -0.56
C ILE A 83 3.43 -6.33 -1.23
N LEU A 84 2.45 -5.73 -1.91
CA LEU A 84 2.54 -4.40 -2.49
C LEU A 84 1.65 -3.44 -1.69
N GLU A 85 2.20 -2.32 -1.23
CA GLU A 85 1.48 -1.31 -0.46
C GLU A 85 1.67 0.06 -1.13
N GLY A 86 0.61 0.87 -1.22
CA GLY A 86 0.64 2.16 -1.90
C GLY A 86 -0.73 2.61 -2.41
N ALA A 87 -0.72 3.70 -3.19
CA ALA A 87 -1.90 4.21 -3.88
C ALA A 87 -2.42 3.17 -4.88
N LEU A 88 -3.73 2.93 -4.90
CA LEU A 88 -4.31 1.83 -5.68
C LEU A 88 -3.94 1.91 -7.17
N LEU A 89 -4.00 3.11 -7.77
CA LEU A 89 -3.69 3.30 -9.19
C LEU A 89 -2.22 3.06 -9.53
N ASP A 90 -1.30 3.23 -8.58
CA ASP A 90 0.13 2.95 -8.77
C ASP A 90 0.45 1.46 -8.67
N LEU A 91 -0.40 0.71 -7.95
CA LEU A 91 -0.26 -0.75 -7.80
C LEU A 91 -0.84 -1.53 -9.00
N MET A 92 -1.85 -0.99 -9.69
CA MET A 92 -2.50 -1.68 -10.81
C MET A 92 -1.57 -2.05 -11.99
N PRO A 93 -0.57 -1.21 -12.39
CA PRO A 93 0.38 -1.56 -13.43
C PRO A 93 1.22 -2.81 -13.14
N ALA A 94 1.44 -3.16 -11.86
CA ALA A 94 2.12 -4.39 -11.48
C ALA A 94 1.26 -5.64 -11.74
N ASN A 95 -0.06 -5.47 -11.96
CA ASN A 95 -1.03 -6.52 -12.18
C ASN A 95 -1.00 -7.62 -11.09
N PRO A 96 -1.27 -7.25 -9.82
CA PRO A 96 -1.23 -8.19 -8.71
C PRO A 96 -2.23 -9.34 -8.90
N ASP A 97 -1.95 -10.49 -8.28
CA ASP A 97 -2.85 -11.65 -8.29
C ASP A 97 -4.12 -11.41 -7.45
N ALA A 98 -4.01 -10.60 -6.39
CA ALA A 98 -5.12 -10.23 -5.52
C ALA A 98 -4.99 -8.79 -5.03
N VAL A 99 -6.13 -8.13 -4.82
CA VAL A 99 -6.21 -6.79 -4.22
C VAL A 99 -7.05 -6.90 -2.95
N VAL A 100 -6.53 -6.42 -1.83
CA VAL A 100 -7.22 -6.40 -0.54
C VAL A 100 -7.47 -4.97 -0.12
N LEU A 101 -8.74 -4.61 0.06
CA LEU A 101 -9.16 -3.29 0.55
C LEU A 101 -9.60 -3.41 2.02
N ALA A 102 -8.89 -2.75 2.93
CA ALA A 102 -9.18 -2.73 4.35
C ALA A 102 -9.90 -1.43 4.75
N ASP A 103 -11.21 -1.54 5.02
CA ASP A 103 -12.10 -0.43 5.38
C ASP A 103 -12.04 0.79 4.42
N VAL A 104 -11.88 0.53 3.13
CA VAL A 104 -12.05 1.54 2.08
C VAL A 104 -13.53 1.62 1.74
N ALA A 105 -14.14 2.79 1.98
CA ALA A 105 -15.57 2.98 1.74
C ALA A 105 -15.81 3.38 0.28
N THR A 106 -15.45 4.60 -0.08
CA THR A 106 -15.61 5.15 -1.43
C THR A 106 -14.33 5.02 -2.24
N LEU A 107 -14.51 4.71 -3.52
CA LEU A 107 -13.45 4.70 -4.53
C LEU A 107 -13.74 5.85 -5.49
N SER A 108 -12.71 6.55 -5.93
CA SER A 108 -12.82 7.48 -7.06
C SER A 108 -13.24 6.73 -8.32
N SER A 109 -13.78 7.44 -9.31
CA SER A 109 -14.19 6.80 -10.57
C SER A 109 -13.03 6.12 -11.30
N ALA A 110 -11.82 6.67 -11.22
CA ALA A 110 -10.63 6.07 -11.82
C ALA A 110 -10.24 4.76 -11.13
N GLU A 111 -10.19 4.76 -9.79
CA GLU A 111 -9.93 3.55 -8.99
C GLU A 111 -10.98 2.47 -9.23
N GLN A 112 -12.25 2.85 -9.33
CA GLN A 112 -13.34 1.92 -9.60
C GLN A 112 -13.20 1.30 -10.98
N THR A 113 -12.98 2.09 -12.04
CA THR A 113 -12.79 1.57 -13.40
C THR A 113 -11.60 0.63 -13.49
N ALA A 114 -10.46 1.00 -12.89
CA ALA A 114 -9.27 0.15 -12.90
C ALA A 114 -9.51 -1.19 -12.20
N LEU A 115 -10.21 -1.19 -11.06
CA LEU A 115 -10.57 -2.43 -10.37
C LEU A 115 -11.64 -3.25 -11.10
N ASP A 116 -12.65 -2.61 -11.69
CA ASP A 116 -13.69 -3.30 -12.47
C ASP A 116 -13.04 -4.08 -13.63
N GLU A 117 -12.19 -3.42 -14.42
CA GLU A 117 -11.46 -4.04 -15.54
C GLU A 117 -10.54 -5.18 -15.07
N TRP A 118 -9.78 -4.97 -13.98
CA TRP A 118 -8.87 -5.96 -13.43
C TRP A 118 -9.60 -7.19 -12.86
N VAL A 119 -10.70 -7.00 -12.12
CA VAL A 119 -11.51 -8.12 -11.62
C VAL A 119 -12.16 -8.85 -12.78
N GLU A 120 -12.71 -8.16 -13.78
CA GLU A 120 -13.31 -8.81 -14.95
C GLU A 120 -12.30 -9.67 -15.72
N ALA A 121 -11.02 -9.27 -15.74
CA ALA A 121 -9.92 -10.02 -16.35
C ALA A 121 -9.48 -11.27 -15.55
N GLY A 122 -9.97 -11.46 -14.32
CA GLY A 122 -9.64 -12.64 -13.49
C GLY A 122 -9.15 -12.32 -12.08
N GLY A 123 -9.03 -11.04 -11.71
CA GLY A 123 -8.56 -10.61 -10.39
C GLY A 123 -9.45 -11.07 -9.22
N VAL A 124 -8.84 -11.24 -8.05
CA VAL A 124 -9.55 -11.53 -6.79
C VAL A 124 -9.54 -10.30 -5.89
N LEU A 125 -10.66 -9.59 -5.83
CA LEU A 125 -10.85 -8.46 -4.92
C LEU A 125 -11.39 -8.96 -3.57
N VAL A 126 -10.63 -8.74 -2.50
CA VAL A 126 -11.08 -9.01 -1.12
C VAL A 126 -11.28 -7.69 -0.40
N ARG A 127 -12.48 -7.48 0.15
CA ARG A 127 -12.82 -6.29 0.92
C ARG A 127 -13.08 -6.67 2.37
N PHE A 128 -12.52 -5.91 3.29
CA PHE A 128 -12.85 -5.96 4.71
C PHE A 128 -13.69 -4.75 5.08
N ALA A 129 -14.81 -5.00 5.73
CA ALA A 129 -15.64 -3.93 6.27
C ALA A 129 -14.99 -3.31 7.51
N GLY A 130 -15.40 -2.09 7.83
CA GLY A 130 -15.05 -1.43 9.07
C GLY A 130 -15.94 -0.21 9.29
N PRO A 131 -15.60 0.65 10.27
CA PRO A 131 -16.38 1.82 10.62
C PRO A 131 -16.73 2.71 9.42
N ARG A 132 -15.80 2.90 8.47
CA ARG A 132 -16.03 3.77 7.30
C ARG A 132 -17.04 3.17 6.35
N LEU A 133 -16.86 1.90 5.98
CA LEU A 133 -17.83 1.22 5.12
C LEU A 133 -19.21 1.12 5.77
N ALA A 134 -19.27 0.92 7.09
CA ALA A 134 -20.52 0.87 7.85
C ALA A 134 -21.27 2.20 7.87
N ALA A 135 -20.55 3.32 7.87
CA ALA A 135 -21.16 4.64 7.87
C ALA A 135 -21.43 5.20 6.45
N SER A 136 -20.80 4.63 5.43
CA SER A 136 -21.00 5.04 4.03
C SER A 136 -22.35 4.60 3.46
N ASP A 137 -22.77 5.30 2.39
CA ASP A 137 -23.93 4.95 1.57
C ASP A 137 -23.62 3.91 0.48
N VAL A 138 -22.39 3.38 0.46
CA VAL A 138 -21.94 2.42 -0.54
C VAL A 138 -22.75 1.13 -0.43
N SER A 139 -23.28 0.70 -1.58
CA SER A 139 -24.12 -0.48 -1.73
C SER A 139 -25.41 -0.46 -0.88
N ARG A 140 -25.94 0.72 -0.46
CA ARG A 140 -27.18 0.81 0.33
C ARG A 140 -28.43 0.82 -0.52
N SER A 141 -28.55 1.81 -1.41
CA SER A 141 -29.72 2.01 -2.29
C SER A 141 -29.72 1.04 -3.47
N GLU A 142 -28.55 0.87 -4.10
CA GLU A 142 -28.30 0.00 -5.23
C GLU A 142 -27.07 -0.86 -4.95
N GLU A 143 -26.98 -2.04 -5.55
CA GLU A 143 -25.81 -2.91 -5.40
C GLU A 143 -24.63 -2.31 -6.17
N ALA A 144 -23.54 -1.95 -5.48
CA ALA A 144 -22.35 -1.44 -6.13
C ALA A 144 -21.62 -2.56 -6.92
N PRO A 145 -20.99 -2.27 -8.09
CA PRO A 145 -20.34 -3.28 -8.92
C PRO A 145 -19.31 -4.14 -8.16
N LEU A 146 -18.41 -3.47 -7.43
CA LEU A 146 -17.35 -4.04 -6.59
C LEU A 146 -17.82 -4.45 -5.18
N MET A 147 -19.11 -4.75 -5.02
CA MET A 147 -19.68 -5.28 -3.78
C MET A 147 -20.51 -6.53 -4.07
N PRO A 148 -20.38 -7.59 -3.26
CA PRO A 148 -21.11 -8.83 -3.51
C PRO A 148 -22.57 -8.75 -3.06
N VAL A 149 -22.95 -7.78 -2.22
CA VAL A 149 -24.29 -7.65 -1.64
C VAL A 149 -24.63 -6.19 -1.39
N ARG A 150 -25.94 -5.91 -1.29
CA ARG A 150 -26.42 -4.67 -0.69
C ARG A 150 -26.25 -4.68 0.82
N LEU A 151 -25.99 -3.52 1.40
CA LEU A 151 -25.78 -3.34 2.84
C LEU A 151 -27.02 -2.67 3.48
N ARG A 152 -27.30 -2.99 4.74
CA ARG A 152 -28.32 -2.28 5.52
C ARG A 152 -27.77 -0.97 6.09
N ALA A 153 -28.67 -0.01 6.29
CA ALA A 153 -28.38 1.19 7.07
C ALA A 153 -28.05 0.82 8.54
N GLY A 154 -26.87 1.21 9.00
CA GLY A 154 -26.37 0.89 10.34
C GLY A 154 -25.73 -0.49 10.44
N GLY A 155 -24.57 -0.56 11.11
CA GLY A 155 -23.92 -1.81 11.47
C GLY A 155 -24.63 -2.50 12.64
N ARG A 156 -24.28 -3.75 12.89
CA ARG A 156 -24.61 -4.43 14.14
C ARG A 156 -23.41 -4.35 15.06
N THR A 157 -23.56 -3.66 16.18
CA THR A 157 -22.61 -3.70 17.31
C THR A 157 -23.24 -4.51 18.46
N VAL A 158 -22.48 -5.49 18.94
CA VAL A 158 -22.81 -6.32 20.10
C VAL A 158 -21.90 -5.85 21.22
N GLY A 159 -22.46 -5.18 22.23
CA GLY A 159 -21.69 -4.59 23.34
C GLY A 159 -21.92 -3.10 23.61
N GLY A 160 -22.69 -2.37 22.80
CA GLY A 160 -23.16 -1.03 23.20
C GLY A 160 -24.09 -1.13 24.41
N ALA A 161 -24.14 -0.10 25.28
CA ALA A 161 -24.83 -0.11 26.59
C ALA A 161 -26.32 -0.54 26.60
N MET A 162 -26.96 -0.69 25.44
CA MET A 162 -28.34 -1.16 25.25
C MET A 162 -28.46 -2.53 24.56
N SER A 163 -27.35 -3.17 24.15
CA SER A 163 -27.28 -4.42 23.37
C SER A 163 -26.58 -5.51 24.18
N TRP A 164 -27.34 -6.16 25.07
CA TRP A 164 -26.91 -7.35 25.83
C TRP A 164 -26.91 -8.61 24.95
N GLY A 165 -26.16 -8.61 23.86
CA GLY A 165 -25.90 -9.82 23.07
C GLY A 165 -24.58 -10.47 23.48
N ALA A 166 -24.54 -11.79 23.63
CA ALA A 166 -23.26 -12.51 23.69
C ALA A 166 -22.56 -12.42 22.32
N PRO A 167 -21.21 -12.32 22.28
CA PRO A 167 -20.43 -12.45 21.06
C PRO A 167 -20.85 -13.70 20.28
N LYS A 168 -20.85 -13.62 18.95
CA LYS A 168 -21.28 -14.74 18.10
C LYS A 168 -20.09 -15.53 17.59
N THR A 169 -20.27 -16.83 17.52
CA THR A 169 -19.33 -17.77 16.91
C THR A 169 -19.72 -18.04 15.46
N LEU A 170 -18.75 -18.54 14.69
CA LEU A 170 -19.00 -18.97 13.31
C LEU A 170 -19.83 -20.26 13.28
N ALA A 171 -20.71 -20.37 12.27
CA ALA A 171 -21.35 -21.63 11.93
C ALA A 171 -20.40 -22.50 11.09
N PRO A 172 -20.62 -23.83 11.05
CA PRO A 172 -19.92 -24.70 10.11
C PRO A 172 -20.00 -24.20 8.66
N PHE A 173 -18.90 -24.31 7.92
CA PHE A 173 -18.84 -23.82 6.55
C PHE A 173 -19.78 -24.62 5.63
N PRO A 174 -20.60 -23.94 4.77
CA PRO A 174 -21.48 -24.61 3.82
C PRO A 174 -20.74 -25.53 2.84
N GLU A 175 -21.43 -26.52 2.26
CA GLU A 175 -20.81 -27.48 1.33
C GLU A 175 -20.19 -26.82 0.08
N ASN A 176 -20.79 -25.72 -0.39
CA ASN A 176 -20.34 -24.97 -1.57
C ASN A 176 -19.32 -23.87 -1.23
N SER A 177 -18.87 -23.79 0.03
CA SER A 177 -17.89 -22.80 0.47
C SER A 177 -16.45 -23.24 0.16
N PRO A 178 -15.57 -22.32 -0.29
CA PRO A 178 -14.13 -22.60 -0.37
C PRO A 178 -13.50 -22.93 0.99
N PHE A 179 -14.17 -22.58 2.10
CA PHE A 179 -13.72 -22.83 3.46
C PHE A 179 -14.15 -24.20 4.01
N ARG A 180 -14.79 -25.04 3.20
CA ARG A 180 -15.20 -26.38 3.63
C ARG A 180 -13.99 -27.17 4.15
N GLY A 181 -14.19 -27.81 5.31
CA GLY A 181 -13.20 -28.66 5.97
C GLY A 181 -12.15 -27.91 6.78
N LEU A 182 -12.25 -26.58 6.92
CA LEU A 182 -11.45 -25.84 7.88
C LEU A 182 -12.04 -26.00 9.29
N ASP A 183 -11.17 -26.21 10.28
CA ASP A 183 -11.56 -26.26 11.68
C ASP A 183 -11.87 -24.84 12.19
N ILE A 184 -12.97 -24.69 12.93
CA ILE A 184 -13.40 -23.41 13.50
C ILE A 184 -13.01 -23.39 14.98
N PRO A 185 -12.03 -22.57 15.39
CA PRO A 185 -11.67 -22.45 16.80
C PRO A 185 -12.80 -21.81 17.63
N GLU A 186 -12.99 -22.27 18.87
CA GLU A 186 -14.06 -21.78 19.76
C GLU A 186 -13.85 -20.34 20.25
N ASP A 187 -12.62 -19.83 20.19
CA ASP A 187 -12.24 -18.48 20.59
C ASP A 187 -12.49 -17.41 19.51
N VAL A 188 -12.94 -17.81 18.32
CA VAL A 188 -13.34 -16.87 17.26
C VAL A 188 -14.73 -16.30 17.56
N ASN A 189 -14.73 -15.03 17.94
CA ASN A 189 -15.89 -14.28 18.36
C ASN A 189 -16.05 -13.02 17.51
N VAL A 190 -17.28 -12.73 17.11
CA VAL A 190 -17.66 -11.54 16.35
C VAL A 190 -18.52 -10.64 17.22
N THR A 191 -18.04 -9.41 17.44
CA THR A 191 -18.67 -8.37 18.26
C THR A 191 -19.32 -7.29 17.41
N ALA A 192 -18.82 -7.00 16.22
CA ALA A 192 -19.45 -6.06 15.31
C ALA A 192 -19.36 -6.52 13.85
N GLN A 193 -20.31 -6.10 13.01
CA GLN A 193 -20.27 -6.36 11.57
C GLN A 193 -21.22 -5.45 10.78
N VAL A 194 -20.95 -5.27 9.48
CA VAL A 194 -21.93 -4.72 8.54
C VAL A 194 -22.92 -5.78 8.10
N LEU A 195 -24.21 -5.44 8.02
CA LEU A 195 -25.25 -6.41 7.67
C LEU A 195 -25.59 -6.37 6.19
N ALA A 196 -25.62 -7.55 5.55
CA ALA A 196 -26.21 -7.70 4.24
C ALA A 196 -27.72 -7.44 4.28
N GLN A 197 -28.24 -6.76 3.26
CA GLN A 197 -29.67 -6.67 3.01
C GLN A 197 -30.14 -8.00 2.41
N PRO A 198 -31.17 -8.65 2.99
CA PRO A 198 -31.70 -9.89 2.44
C PRO A 198 -32.28 -9.66 1.04
N ASP A 199 -31.87 -10.51 0.10
CA ASP A 199 -32.46 -10.63 -1.24
C ASP A 199 -32.55 -12.12 -1.62
N PRO A 200 -33.30 -12.49 -2.66
CA PRO A 200 -33.50 -13.90 -3.04
C PRO A 200 -32.22 -14.66 -3.43
N THR A 201 -31.17 -13.95 -3.83
CA THR A 201 -29.88 -14.51 -4.27
C THR A 201 -28.80 -14.48 -3.19
N LEU A 202 -29.07 -13.85 -2.03
CA LEU A 202 -28.09 -13.69 -0.96
C LEU A 202 -27.52 -15.04 -0.52
N ALA A 203 -28.37 -16.06 -0.35
CA ALA A 203 -27.96 -17.39 0.08
C ALA A 203 -26.88 -18.03 -0.83
N ASP A 204 -26.94 -17.78 -2.14
CA ASP A 204 -25.97 -18.30 -3.12
C ASP A 204 -24.61 -17.59 -3.02
N ARG A 205 -24.59 -16.39 -2.41
CA ARG A 205 -23.41 -15.54 -2.25
C ARG A 205 -22.72 -15.74 -0.90
N VAL A 206 -23.41 -16.30 0.09
CA VAL A 206 -22.82 -16.54 1.42
C VAL A 206 -21.83 -17.71 1.37
N ILE A 207 -20.59 -17.45 1.76
CA ILE A 207 -19.55 -18.48 1.88
C ILE A 207 -19.09 -18.72 3.33
N ALA A 208 -19.43 -17.83 4.26
CA ALA A 208 -19.34 -18.07 5.70
C ALA A 208 -20.45 -17.28 6.42
N GLN A 209 -20.96 -17.83 7.51
CA GLN A 209 -22.03 -17.22 8.32
C GLN A 209 -21.82 -17.48 9.81
N LEU A 210 -22.49 -16.70 10.65
CA LEU A 210 -22.52 -16.89 12.09
C LEU A 210 -23.52 -17.97 12.50
N GLY A 211 -23.44 -18.44 13.75
CA GLY A 211 -24.37 -19.43 14.32
C GLY A 211 -25.85 -19.02 14.28
N ASP A 212 -26.16 -17.73 14.13
CA ASP A 212 -27.52 -17.20 13.97
C ASP A 212 -27.97 -17.09 12.49
N GLY A 213 -27.16 -17.56 11.54
CA GLY A 213 -27.42 -17.50 10.11
C GLY A 213 -27.06 -16.18 9.44
N THR A 214 -26.53 -15.20 10.18
CA THR A 214 -26.14 -13.92 9.58
C THR A 214 -24.87 -14.10 8.73
N PRO A 215 -24.83 -13.58 7.48
CA PRO A 215 -23.64 -13.67 6.64
C PRO A 215 -22.42 -12.98 7.27
N LEU A 216 -21.28 -13.67 7.25
CA LEU A 216 -19.99 -13.15 7.71
C LEU A 216 -19.05 -12.90 6.52
N VAL A 217 -19.10 -13.77 5.50
CA VAL A 217 -18.33 -13.60 4.26
C VAL A 217 -19.24 -13.86 3.07
N THR A 218 -19.29 -12.91 2.15
CA THR A 218 -20.08 -12.98 0.92
C THR A 218 -19.20 -12.87 -0.31
N ARG A 219 -19.61 -13.49 -1.41
CA ARG A 219 -18.86 -13.55 -2.67
C ARG A 219 -19.77 -13.39 -3.88
N LYS A 220 -19.28 -12.66 -4.87
CA LYS A 220 -19.89 -12.47 -6.20
C LYS A 220 -18.84 -12.66 -7.28
N ARG A 221 -19.19 -13.34 -8.37
CA ARG A 221 -18.34 -13.40 -9.57
C ARG A 221 -18.55 -12.16 -10.43
N LEU A 222 -17.48 -11.63 -10.98
CA LEU A 222 -17.49 -10.49 -11.90
C LEU A 222 -16.50 -10.79 -13.03
N GLY A 223 -17.00 -10.94 -14.25
CA GLY A 223 -16.22 -11.47 -15.39
C GLY A 223 -15.58 -12.83 -15.08
N ALA A 224 -14.27 -12.94 -15.32
CA ALA A 224 -13.47 -14.12 -14.97
C ALA A 224 -13.01 -14.14 -13.50
N GLY A 225 -13.10 -13.01 -12.79
CA GLY A 225 -12.67 -12.87 -11.40
C GLY A 225 -13.82 -12.90 -10.40
N GLN A 226 -13.54 -12.38 -9.21
CA GLN A 226 -14.49 -12.39 -8.10
C GLN A 226 -14.24 -11.27 -7.08
N VAL A 227 -15.33 -10.84 -6.45
CA VAL A 227 -15.36 -9.91 -5.33
C VAL A 227 -15.81 -10.66 -4.08
N VAL A 228 -15.03 -10.56 -3.01
CA VAL A 228 -15.30 -11.15 -1.71
C VAL A 228 -15.39 -10.04 -0.66
N LEU A 229 -16.40 -10.07 0.18
CA LEU A 229 -16.56 -9.14 1.31
C LEU A 229 -16.55 -9.92 2.62
N PHE A 230 -15.60 -9.59 3.49
CA PHE A 230 -15.66 -9.89 4.91
C PHE A 230 -16.47 -8.79 5.59
N HIS A 231 -17.54 -9.18 6.27
CA HIS A 231 -18.43 -8.25 6.96
C HIS A 231 -17.85 -7.70 8.29
N VAL A 232 -16.58 -7.99 8.56
CA VAL A 232 -15.81 -7.61 9.74
C VAL A 232 -14.50 -6.94 9.34
N THR A 233 -13.84 -6.30 10.30
CA THR A 233 -12.52 -5.68 10.14
C THR A 233 -11.41 -6.69 9.87
N ALA A 234 -10.39 -6.24 9.14
CA ALA A 234 -9.13 -6.98 8.94
C ALA A 234 -8.24 -7.03 10.19
N ASN A 235 -8.56 -6.22 11.21
CA ASN A 235 -7.93 -6.21 12.53
C ASN A 235 -8.87 -6.75 13.62
N ALA A 236 -8.38 -6.81 14.85
CA ALA A 236 -9.11 -7.37 15.98
C ALA A 236 -10.24 -6.48 16.55
N ALA A 237 -10.59 -5.35 15.92
CA ALA A 237 -11.55 -4.40 16.47
C ALA A 237 -12.99 -4.97 16.53
N TRP A 238 -13.44 -5.65 15.48
CA TRP A 238 -14.80 -6.18 15.39
C TRP A 238 -14.91 -7.70 15.55
N SER A 239 -13.79 -8.41 15.48
CA SER A 239 -13.76 -9.86 15.69
C SER A 239 -12.37 -10.34 16.09
N SER A 240 -12.29 -11.47 16.79
CA SER A 240 -11.02 -12.17 17.03
C SER A 240 -10.56 -13.03 15.86
N LEU A 241 -11.26 -13.03 14.71
CA LEU A 241 -10.89 -13.83 13.53
C LEU A 241 -9.45 -13.55 13.09
N PRO A 242 -8.97 -12.30 12.92
CA PRO A 242 -7.59 -12.03 12.48
C PRO A 242 -6.49 -12.52 13.44
N LEU A 243 -6.85 -12.84 14.69
CA LEU A 243 -5.93 -13.42 15.69
C LEU A 243 -5.79 -14.95 15.54
N SER A 244 -6.67 -15.58 14.78
CA SER A 244 -6.75 -17.04 14.68
C SER A 244 -6.01 -17.59 13.45
N GLY A 245 -5.54 -18.84 13.53
CA GLY A 245 -5.01 -19.55 12.36
C GLY A 245 -6.04 -19.78 11.25
N LEU A 246 -7.34 -19.72 11.59
CA LEU A 246 -8.43 -19.82 10.62
C LEU A 246 -8.39 -18.65 9.62
N PHE A 247 -8.01 -17.45 10.05
CA PHE A 247 -7.91 -16.29 9.15
C PHE A 247 -6.91 -16.51 8.02
N VAL A 248 -5.72 -17.01 8.37
CA VAL A 248 -4.67 -17.35 7.39
C VAL A 248 -5.20 -18.40 6.40
N GLN A 249 -5.81 -19.47 6.92
CA GLN A 249 -6.37 -20.54 6.10
C GLN A 249 -7.51 -20.06 5.18
N MET A 250 -8.33 -19.11 5.64
CA MET A 250 -9.37 -18.50 4.81
C MET A 250 -8.76 -17.66 3.68
N LEU A 251 -7.74 -16.84 3.95
CA LEU A 251 -7.03 -16.08 2.92
C LEU A 251 -6.34 -17.01 1.90
N ASP A 252 -5.73 -18.11 2.36
CA ASP A 252 -5.17 -19.15 1.50
C ASP A 252 -6.24 -19.76 0.56
N ARG A 253 -7.42 -20.10 1.10
CA ARG A 253 -8.54 -20.69 0.33
C ARG A 253 -9.18 -19.70 -0.65
N LEU A 254 -9.11 -18.41 -0.39
CA LEU A 254 -9.49 -17.36 -1.35
C LEU A 254 -8.43 -17.12 -2.42
N ALA A 255 -7.38 -17.96 -2.46
CA ALA A 255 -6.24 -17.88 -3.36
C ALA A 255 -5.40 -16.59 -3.21
N VAL A 256 -5.54 -15.87 -2.09
CA VAL A 256 -4.77 -14.64 -1.81
C VAL A 256 -3.31 -14.98 -1.46
N SER A 257 -3.06 -16.15 -0.86
CA SER A 257 -1.77 -16.46 -0.20
C SER A 257 -1.06 -17.73 -0.71
N SER A 258 -1.49 -18.29 -1.84
CA SER A 258 -0.96 -19.61 -2.25
C SER A 258 0.45 -19.58 -2.85
N THR A 259 1.48 -19.83 -2.03
CA THR A 259 2.55 -20.78 -2.40
C THR A 259 1.94 -22.17 -2.33
N ARG A 260 1.76 -22.85 -3.46
CA ARG A 260 1.34 -24.26 -3.39
C ARG A 260 2.52 -25.08 -2.85
N ALA A 261 2.38 -25.61 -1.64
CA ALA A 261 3.23 -26.69 -1.16
C ALA A 261 3.20 -27.87 -2.15
N ALA A 262 4.16 -28.80 -2.03
CA ALA A 262 4.16 -30.03 -2.82
C ALA A 262 2.76 -30.70 -2.79
N PRO A 263 2.29 -31.27 -3.92
CA PRO A 263 0.98 -31.89 -3.99
C PRO A 263 0.69 -32.84 -2.85
N SER A 264 -0.45 -32.68 -2.18
CA SER A 264 -0.89 -33.69 -1.23
C SER A 264 -1.29 -34.97 -1.97
N PRO A 265 -1.15 -36.16 -1.37
CA PRO A 265 -1.57 -37.42 -2.00
C PRO A 265 -3.04 -37.42 -2.45
N ALA A 266 -3.91 -36.66 -1.77
CA ALA A 266 -5.31 -36.51 -2.14
C ALA A 266 -5.52 -35.68 -3.43
N GLU A 267 -4.68 -34.68 -3.67
CA GLU A 267 -4.70 -33.87 -4.91
C GLU A 267 -4.15 -34.65 -6.11
N LEU A 268 -3.25 -35.60 -5.85
CA LEU A 268 -2.65 -36.44 -6.89
C LEU A 268 -3.55 -37.59 -7.32
N ALA A 269 -4.46 -38.04 -6.44
CA ALA A 269 -5.34 -39.17 -6.70
C ALA A 269 -6.24 -38.93 -7.93
N GLY A 270 -6.20 -39.85 -8.90
CA GLY A 270 -6.99 -39.80 -10.13
C GLY A 270 -6.53 -38.76 -11.16
N THR A 271 -5.39 -38.10 -10.95
CA THR A 271 -4.83 -37.12 -11.90
C THR A 271 -3.77 -37.74 -12.80
N ILE A 272 -3.58 -37.15 -13.99
CA ILE A 272 -2.53 -37.52 -14.94
C ILE A 272 -1.63 -36.31 -15.16
N TRP A 273 -0.32 -36.53 -15.07
CA TRP A 273 0.71 -35.50 -15.17
C TRP A 273 1.57 -35.74 -16.40
N GLN A 274 1.61 -34.77 -17.30
CA GLN A 274 2.38 -34.87 -18.53
C GLN A 274 3.81 -34.33 -18.31
N PRO A 275 4.86 -35.08 -18.67
CA PRO A 275 6.20 -34.52 -18.68
C PRO A 275 6.28 -33.43 -19.75
N VAL A 276 6.81 -32.26 -19.40
CA VAL A 276 7.04 -31.13 -20.33
C VAL A 276 8.53 -31.00 -20.63
N GLN A 277 9.34 -31.12 -19.58
CA GLN A 277 10.80 -31.11 -19.69
C GLN A 277 11.36 -32.27 -18.90
N VAL A 278 12.42 -32.90 -19.41
CA VAL A 278 13.12 -34.01 -18.77
C VAL A 278 14.60 -33.68 -18.62
N LEU A 279 15.18 -34.12 -17.52
CA LEU A 279 16.59 -33.97 -17.20
C LEU A 279 17.33 -35.25 -17.61
N ASP A 280 18.33 -35.12 -18.47
CA ASP A 280 19.18 -36.25 -18.83
C ASP A 280 20.24 -36.56 -17.76
N GLY A 281 20.95 -37.68 -17.90
CA GLY A 281 21.99 -38.09 -16.95
C GLY A 281 23.16 -37.10 -16.82
N PHE A 282 23.35 -36.21 -17.79
CA PHE A 282 24.39 -35.18 -17.80
C PHE A 282 23.90 -33.86 -17.20
N GLY A 283 22.67 -33.80 -16.69
CA GLY A 283 22.07 -32.59 -16.12
C GLY A 283 21.57 -31.60 -17.17
N ARG A 284 21.36 -32.03 -18.43
CA ARG A 284 20.78 -31.15 -19.46
C ARG A 284 19.26 -31.32 -19.50
N LEU A 285 18.57 -30.19 -19.52
CA LEU A 285 17.12 -30.12 -19.66
C LEU A 285 16.77 -30.25 -21.15
N GLN A 286 15.84 -31.15 -21.47
CA GLN A 286 15.37 -31.43 -22.81
C GLN A 286 13.84 -31.45 -22.85
N ASP A 287 13.26 -31.21 -24.03
CA ASP A 287 11.82 -31.36 -24.22
C ASP A 287 11.38 -32.82 -24.00
N ALA A 288 10.26 -33.00 -23.31
CA ALA A 288 9.73 -34.32 -23.01
C ALA A 288 9.18 -35.05 -24.24
N GLY A 289 8.88 -34.35 -25.34
CA GLY A 289 8.38 -34.93 -26.58
C GLY A 289 7.05 -35.66 -26.39
N THR A 290 6.93 -36.86 -26.95
CA THR A 290 5.69 -37.67 -26.91
C THR A 290 5.67 -38.68 -25.75
N ARG A 291 6.33 -38.38 -24.63
CA ARG A 291 6.37 -39.29 -23.48
C ARG A 291 4.97 -39.42 -22.86
N PRO A 292 4.60 -40.61 -22.36
CA PRO A 292 3.29 -40.82 -21.75
C PRO A 292 3.19 -40.07 -20.41
N GLY A 293 1.96 -39.65 -20.09
CA GLY A 293 1.65 -39.07 -18.79
C GLY A 293 1.77 -40.09 -17.67
N VAL A 294 2.08 -39.60 -16.47
CA VAL A 294 2.26 -40.38 -15.25
C VAL A 294 1.05 -40.17 -14.34
N ALA A 295 0.53 -41.25 -13.74
CA ALA A 295 -0.52 -41.15 -12.73
C ALA A 295 0.00 -40.40 -11.48
N GLY A 296 -0.79 -39.46 -10.96
CA GLY A 296 -0.37 -38.58 -9.86
C GLY A 296 0.09 -39.35 -8.63
N GLU A 297 -0.55 -40.47 -8.30
CA GLU A 297 -0.21 -41.33 -7.16
C GLU A 297 1.22 -41.89 -7.24
N ARG A 298 1.77 -41.98 -8.45
CA ARG A 298 3.14 -42.42 -8.68
C ARG A 298 4.13 -41.27 -8.79
N LEU A 299 3.67 -40.05 -9.04
CA LEU A 299 4.55 -38.93 -9.39
C LEU A 299 5.58 -38.66 -8.30
N LEU A 300 5.17 -38.61 -7.04
CA LEU A 300 6.05 -38.24 -5.92
C LEU A 300 6.76 -39.43 -5.25
N ASP A 301 6.17 -40.62 -5.26
CA ASP A 301 6.68 -41.76 -4.47
C ASP A 301 7.43 -42.79 -5.31
N ALA A 302 7.15 -42.89 -6.61
CA ALA A 302 7.83 -43.89 -7.43
C ALA A 302 9.30 -43.52 -7.67
N ALA A 303 10.14 -44.55 -7.68
CA ALA A 303 11.55 -44.42 -8.02
C ALA A 303 11.73 -43.90 -9.45
N LEU A 304 12.71 -43.01 -9.62
CA LEU A 304 13.07 -42.50 -10.94
C LEU A 304 13.66 -43.61 -11.81
N GLY A 305 13.31 -43.63 -13.08
CA GLY A 305 13.69 -44.68 -14.03
C GLY A 305 13.15 -44.41 -15.44
N PRO A 306 13.17 -45.40 -16.34
CA PRO A 306 12.68 -45.25 -17.72
C PRO A 306 11.21 -44.81 -17.80
N ASP A 307 10.40 -45.27 -16.82
CA ASP A 307 8.96 -44.98 -16.75
C ASP A 307 8.64 -43.68 -16.01
N LEU A 308 9.60 -43.11 -15.27
CA LEU A 308 9.47 -41.85 -14.51
C LEU A 308 10.82 -41.13 -14.49
N VAL A 309 11.03 -40.25 -15.48
CA VAL A 309 12.31 -39.55 -15.67
C VAL A 309 12.33 -38.29 -14.79
N PRO A 310 13.47 -37.88 -14.21
CA PRO A 310 13.56 -36.56 -13.58
C PRO A 310 13.20 -35.45 -14.58
N GLY A 311 12.49 -34.42 -14.14
CA GLY A 311 11.92 -33.41 -15.05
C GLY A 311 10.82 -32.55 -14.44
N ILE A 312 10.23 -31.69 -15.27
CA ILE A 312 9.05 -30.88 -14.95
C ILE A 312 7.80 -31.56 -15.52
N TYR A 313 6.82 -31.74 -14.67
CA TYR A 313 5.54 -32.37 -14.96
C TYR A 313 4.40 -31.35 -14.83
N GLU A 314 3.56 -31.27 -15.84
CA GLU A 314 2.38 -30.41 -15.87
C GLU A 314 1.13 -31.22 -15.55
N GLY A 315 0.40 -30.77 -14.52
CA GLY A 315 -0.87 -31.32 -14.10
C GLY A 315 -2.03 -30.35 -14.43
N PRO A 316 -3.25 -30.68 -14.00
CA PRO A 316 -4.44 -29.89 -14.32
C PRO A 316 -4.37 -28.42 -13.88
N GLU A 317 -3.65 -28.14 -12.79
CA GLU A 317 -3.65 -26.80 -12.17
C GLU A 317 -2.27 -26.23 -11.82
N ARG A 318 -1.18 -26.99 -11.97
CA ARG A 318 0.19 -26.54 -11.67
C ARG A 318 1.25 -27.43 -12.31
N ARG A 319 2.50 -26.98 -12.23
CA ARG A 319 3.70 -27.74 -12.58
C ARG A 319 4.46 -28.18 -11.32
N VAL A 320 5.06 -29.36 -11.38
CA VAL A 320 5.84 -29.97 -10.29
C VAL A 320 7.17 -30.47 -10.84
N ALA A 321 8.25 -30.25 -10.08
CA ALA A 321 9.58 -30.74 -10.41
C ALA A 321 9.85 -32.09 -9.73
N ARG A 322 10.37 -33.04 -10.50
CA ARG A 322 10.94 -34.30 -9.99
C ARG A 322 12.45 -34.29 -10.19
N ASN A 323 13.13 -33.96 -9.10
CA ASN A 323 14.60 -33.90 -9.05
C ASN A 323 15.20 -35.26 -8.69
N VAL A 324 16.43 -35.51 -9.16
CA VAL A 324 17.16 -36.75 -8.86
C VAL A 324 17.54 -36.85 -7.38
N ILE A 325 17.88 -35.70 -6.78
CA ILE A 325 18.25 -35.57 -5.37
C ILE A 325 17.17 -34.72 -4.71
N GLY A 326 16.63 -35.23 -3.61
CA GLY A 326 15.69 -34.52 -2.75
C GLY A 326 16.36 -33.96 -1.48
N PRO A 327 15.64 -33.17 -0.68
CA PRO A 327 16.18 -32.56 0.55
C PRO A 327 16.68 -33.60 1.57
N GLU A 328 16.07 -34.79 1.60
CA GLU A 328 16.45 -35.87 2.52
C GLU A 328 17.55 -36.82 1.96
N THR A 329 18.01 -36.58 0.72
CA THR A 329 18.99 -37.45 0.08
C THR A 329 20.39 -37.19 0.65
N ARG A 330 20.93 -38.17 1.38
CA ARG A 330 22.29 -38.10 1.93
C ARG A 330 23.31 -38.60 0.93
N ILE A 331 24.26 -37.75 0.55
CA ILE A 331 25.40 -38.10 -0.30
C ILE A 331 26.55 -38.52 0.60
N ALA A 332 26.91 -39.81 0.58
CA ALA A 332 28.09 -40.33 1.26
C ALA A 332 29.25 -40.45 0.27
N ALA A 333 30.48 -40.22 0.76
CA ALA A 333 31.67 -40.49 -0.04
C ALA A 333 31.71 -41.98 -0.42
N SER A 334 31.95 -42.27 -1.70
CA SER A 334 32.07 -43.66 -2.15
C SER A 334 33.38 -44.27 -1.65
N GLU A 335 33.28 -45.42 -0.99
CA GLU A 335 34.45 -46.22 -0.61
C GLU A 335 34.87 -47.12 -1.78
N TRP A 336 36.00 -46.78 -2.41
CA TRP A 336 36.56 -47.58 -3.49
C TRP A 336 37.51 -48.63 -2.92
N PRO A 337 37.45 -49.90 -3.40
CA PRO A 337 38.45 -50.89 -3.03
C PRO A 337 39.85 -50.39 -3.41
N ALA A 338 40.87 -50.65 -2.57
CA ALA A 338 42.25 -50.16 -2.75
C ALA A 338 42.90 -50.53 -4.10
N ARG A 339 42.33 -51.49 -4.83
CA ARG A 339 42.75 -51.90 -6.19
C ARG A 339 42.25 -50.99 -7.31
N VAL A 340 41.31 -50.10 -7.03
CA VAL A 340 40.70 -49.20 -8.01
C VAL A 340 41.44 -47.86 -7.93
N PRO A 341 42.28 -47.51 -8.91
CA PRO A 341 42.82 -46.17 -8.98
C PRO A 341 41.66 -45.19 -9.23
N VAL A 342 41.42 -44.31 -8.26
CA VAL A 342 40.44 -43.23 -8.37
C VAL A 342 41.16 -42.01 -8.92
N GLU A 343 40.96 -41.73 -10.20
CA GLU A 343 41.41 -40.47 -10.82
C GLU A 343 40.30 -39.43 -10.64
N GLY A 344 40.58 -38.36 -9.91
CA GLY A 344 39.62 -37.28 -9.71
C GLY A 344 39.42 -36.44 -10.97
N LEU A 345 38.20 -35.93 -11.17
CA LEU A 345 37.89 -34.86 -12.13
C LEU A 345 38.40 -33.52 -11.61
N ALA A 346 39.72 -33.36 -11.47
CA ALA A 346 40.32 -32.05 -11.35
C ALA A 346 40.34 -31.42 -12.75
N LEU A 347 39.26 -30.71 -13.11
CA LEU A 347 39.27 -29.82 -14.26
C LEU A 347 40.42 -28.83 -14.03
N ALA A 348 41.49 -28.95 -14.82
CA ALA A 348 42.58 -28.00 -14.78
C ALA A 348 42.00 -26.60 -15.06
N PRO A 349 42.36 -25.57 -14.28
CA PRO A 349 41.83 -24.22 -14.47
C PRO A 349 42.07 -23.78 -15.92
N GLU A 350 41.02 -23.27 -16.56
CA GLU A 350 41.10 -22.79 -17.94
C GLU A 350 42.12 -21.64 -18.02
N THR A 351 43.02 -21.70 -19.00
CA THR A 351 44.02 -20.64 -19.21
C THR A 351 43.41 -19.54 -20.07
N PRO A 352 43.25 -18.31 -19.57
CA PRO A 352 42.61 -17.24 -20.33
C PRO A 352 43.57 -16.70 -21.41
N LEU A 353 43.58 -17.34 -22.58
CA LEU A 353 44.41 -16.96 -23.73
C LEU A 353 43.90 -15.71 -24.47
N GLY A 354 42.67 -15.26 -24.18
CA GLY A 354 42.03 -14.14 -24.88
C GLY A 354 42.86 -12.85 -24.85
N GLY A 355 43.42 -12.50 -23.69
CA GLY A 355 44.27 -11.31 -23.55
C GLY A 355 45.56 -11.39 -24.37
N TRP A 356 46.17 -12.58 -24.43
CA TRP A 356 47.38 -12.82 -25.23
C TRP A 356 47.10 -12.76 -26.73
N LEU A 357 45.98 -13.34 -27.18
CA LEU A 357 45.55 -13.30 -28.58
C LEU A 357 45.16 -11.89 -29.03
N LEU A 358 44.44 -11.12 -28.19
CA LEU A 358 44.11 -9.72 -28.45
C LEU A 358 45.37 -8.84 -28.52
N SER A 359 46.32 -9.06 -27.60
CA SER A 359 47.60 -8.34 -27.62
C SER A 359 48.41 -8.64 -28.88
N ALA A 360 48.44 -9.91 -29.31
CA ALA A 360 49.09 -10.31 -30.55
C ALA A 360 48.40 -9.68 -31.78
N ALA A 361 47.07 -9.67 -31.82
CA ALA A 361 46.31 -9.03 -32.91
C ALA A 361 46.56 -7.52 -32.98
N LEU A 362 46.60 -6.82 -31.84
CA LEU A 362 46.89 -5.39 -31.78
C LEU A 362 48.33 -5.09 -32.23
N ALA A 363 49.29 -5.91 -31.81
CA ALA A 363 50.68 -5.77 -32.23
C ALA A 363 50.84 -5.96 -33.74
N LEU A 364 50.17 -6.95 -34.32
CA LEU A 364 50.13 -7.16 -35.77
C LEU A 364 49.50 -5.98 -36.51
N MET A 365 48.41 -5.42 -35.98
CA MET A 365 47.77 -4.25 -36.58
C MET A 365 48.67 -3.01 -36.53
N VAL A 366 49.38 -2.77 -35.42
CA VAL A 366 50.38 -1.69 -35.32
C VAL A 366 51.53 -1.93 -36.30
N ALA A 367 52.02 -3.16 -36.40
CA ALA A 367 53.07 -3.52 -37.36
C ALA A 367 52.62 -3.29 -38.81
N ASP A 368 51.39 -3.63 -39.16
CA ASP A 368 50.81 -3.39 -40.49
C ASP A 368 50.67 -1.90 -40.78
N ILE A 369 50.19 -1.11 -39.83
CA ILE A 369 50.11 0.36 -39.94
C ILE A 369 51.51 0.96 -40.16
N LEU A 370 52.52 0.50 -39.40
CA LEU A 370 53.90 0.95 -39.57
C LEU A 370 54.47 0.55 -40.93
N ALA A 371 54.20 -0.67 -41.40
CA ALA A 371 54.61 -1.15 -42.72
C ALA A 371 53.97 -0.32 -43.85
N ALA A 372 52.66 -0.06 -43.76
CA ALA A 372 51.92 0.79 -44.70
C ALA A 372 52.44 2.24 -44.72
N LEU A 373 52.80 2.79 -43.55
CA LEU A 373 53.41 4.12 -43.43
C LEU A 373 54.84 4.17 -43.98
N ALA A 374 55.60 3.09 -43.85
CA ALA A 374 56.94 2.95 -44.42
C ALA A 374 56.89 2.90 -45.96
N LEU A 375 56.02 2.04 -46.52
CA LEU A 375 55.80 1.89 -47.96
C LEU A 375 55.29 3.18 -48.62
N SER A 376 54.47 3.95 -47.91
CA SER A 376 53.97 5.25 -48.40
C SER A 376 54.95 6.43 -48.21
N GLY A 377 56.16 6.18 -47.69
CA GLY A 377 57.20 7.20 -47.50
C GLY A 377 56.90 8.24 -46.42
N ARG A 378 55.87 8.01 -45.59
CA ARG A 378 55.40 8.95 -44.55
C ARG A 378 56.02 8.71 -43.18
N LEU A 379 56.72 7.60 -42.98
CA LEU A 379 57.29 7.20 -41.70
C LEU A 379 58.38 8.18 -41.18
N TRP A 380 59.07 8.90 -42.07
CA TRP A 380 60.20 9.80 -41.71
C TRP A 380 59.83 11.30 -41.74
N ARG A 381 58.56 11.66 -42.00
CA ARG A 381 58.06 13.03 -41.89
C ARG A 381 57.24 13.13 -40.59
N GLY A 382 57.92 13.55 -39.52
CA GLY A 382 57.52 13.40 -38.11
C GLY A 382 56.20 14.07 -37.67
N GLY A 383 55.06 13.50 -38.06
CA GLY A 383 53.74 13.92 -37.55
C GLY A 383 52.68 12.83 -37.44
N ALA A 384 52.85 11.66 -38.06
CA ALA A 384 51.79 10.63 -38.13
C ALA A 384 51.65 9.75 -36.87
N VAL A 385 52.68 9.67 -36.03
CA VAL A 385 52.66 8.83 -34.81
C VAL A 385 51.83 9.48 -33.69
N ALA A 386 51.75 10.81 -33.66
CA ALA A 386 51.01 11.55 -32.62
C ALA A 386 49.49 11.45 -32.77
N SER A 387 48.98 11.35 -34.00
CA SER A 387 47.54 11.28 -34.27
C SER A 387 46.91 9.93 -33.92
N VAL A 388 47.67 8.83 -34.03
CA VAL A 388 47.19 7.48 -33.65
C VAL A 388 47.12 7.34 -32.12
N LEU A 389 48.09 7.90 -31.39
CA LEU A 389 48.07 7.92 -29.91
C LEU A 389 46.97 8.83 -29.35
N ALA A 390 46.66 9.95 -30.03
CA ALA A 390 45.56 10.83 -29.64
C ALA A 390 44.17 10.19 -29.85
N ALA A 391 44.00 9.38 -30.91
CA ALA A 391 42.74 8.68 -31.17
C ALA A 391 42.46 7.55 -30.14
N LEU A 392 43.50 6.88 -29.64
CA LEU A 392 43.39 5.88 -28.57
C LEU A 392 43.10 6.50 -27.20
N ALA A 393 43.56 7.72 -26.93
CA ALA A 393 43.25 8.44 -25.69
C ALA A 393 41.81 9.01 -25.66
N LEU A 394 41.25 9.36 -26.83
CA LEU A 394 39.92 9.97 -26.92
C LEU A 394 38.77 8.95 -26.77
N ALA A 395 39.02 7.67 -27.04
CA ALA A 395 38.02 6.60 -26.88
C ALA A 395 37.80 6.16 -25.41
N ALA A 396 38.63 6.62 -24.48
CA ALA A 396 38.57 6.23 -23.06
C ALA A 396 37.79 7.22 -22.16
N VAL A 397 37.29 8.36 -22.68
CA VAL A 397 36.81 9.48 -21.84
C VAL A 397 35.32 9.82 -22.00
N SER A 398 34.58 9.21 -22.93
CA SER A 398 33.16 9.56 -23.15
C SER A 398 32.19 8.64 -22.40
N THR A 399 32.06 8.82 -21.09
CA THR A 399 30.88 8.43 -20.31
C THR A 399 30.48 9.57 -19.39
N GLY A 400 29.61 10.46 -19.86
CA GLY A 400 28.96 11.50 -19.05
C GLY A 400 27.44 11.30 -19.08
N PRO A 401 26.73 11.36 -17.94
CA PRO A 401 25.28 11.20 -17.92
C PRO A 401 24.56 12.49 -18.33
N ALA A 402 23.44 12.31 -19.04
CA ALA A 402 22.51 13.37 -19.40
C ALA A 402 21.81 13.94 -18.16
N HIS A 403 21.58 15.25 -18.12
CA HIS A 403 20.75 15.94 -17.13
C HIS A 403 19.59 16.62 -17.85
N ALA A 404 18.38 16.09 -17.66
CA ALA A 404 17.14 16.70 -18.12
C ALA A 404 15.97 16.24 -17.22
N GLN A 405 15.95 16.70 -15.96
CA GLN A 405 14.82 16.48 -15.04
C GLN A 405 14.75 17.49 -13.85
N ALA A 406 15.46 18.61 -13.92
CA ALA A 406 15.75 19.45 -12.75
C ALA A 406 14.67 20.47 -12.31
N SER A 407 13.51 20.59 -12.98
CA SER A 407 12.49 21.59 -12.57
C SER A 407 11.44 21.07 -11.60
N ASP A 408 11.04 19.79 -11.71
CA ASP A 408 10.07 19.18 -10.78
C ASP A 408 10.73 18.86 -9.42
N ASP A 409 12.01 18.48 -9.44
CA ASP A 409 12.79 18.22 -8.24
C ASP A 409 12.93 19.46 -7.34
N ALA A 410 13.00 20.68 -7.89
CA ALA A 410 13.23 21.88 -7.07
C ALA A 410 12.04 22.24 -6.17
N ARG A 411 10.80 22.12 -6.66
CA ARG A 411 9.59 22.34 -5.84
C ARG A 411 9.37 21.20 -4.84
N ALA A 412 9.67 19.96 -5.23
CA ALA A 412 9.60 18.81 -4.32
C ALA A 412 10.66 18.89 -3.20
N ILE A 413 11.86 19.38 -3.50
CA ILE A 413 12.93 19.61 -2.51
C ILE A 413 12.55 20.75 -1.56
N GLU A 414 12.02 21.86 -2.05
CA GLU A 414 11.59 22.99 -1.21
C GLU A 414 10.46 22.57 -0.25
N ALA A 415 9.46 21.84 -0.76
CA ALA A 415 8.32 21.37 0.02
C ALA A 415 8.64 20.24 1.02
N THR A 416 9.75 19.51 0.85
CA THR A 416 10.19 18.46 1.79
C THR A 416 11.20 18.96 2.83
N SER A 417 11.78 20.14 2.64
CA SER A 417 12.80 20.70 3.53
C SER A 417 12.26 21.51 4.71
N GLU A 418 11.09 22.13 4.56
CA GLU A 418 10.43 22.97 5.55
C GLU A 418 8.91 22.71 5.54
N VAL A 419 8.21 23.05 6.63
CA VAL A 419 6.74 22.94 6.67
C VAL A 419 6.14 23.97 5.71
N VAL A 420 5.35 23.54 4.73
CA VAL A 420 4.65 24.44 3.80
C VAL A 420 3.15 24.40 4.03
N LEU A 421 2.54 25.57 4.27
CA LEU A 421 1.08 25.69 4.29
C LEU A 421 0.56 25.88 2.86
N ALA A 422 -0.37 25.04 2.45
CA ALA A 422 -0.93 25.06 1.10
C ALA A 422 -2.40 25.48 1.06
N HIS A 423 -2.80 26.13 -0.03
CA HIS A 423 -4.21 26.33 -0.37
C HIS A 423 -4.53 25.75 -1.74
N VAL A 424 -5.75 25.24 -1.91
CA VAL A 424 -6.26 24.81 -3.23
C VAL A 424 -6.56 26.03 -4.09
N LEU A 425 -6.18 25.98 -5.37
CA LEU A 425 -6.52 27.01 -6.36
C LEU A 425 -7.99 26.90 -6.77
N THR A 426 -8.72 28.02 -6.77
CA THR A 426 -10.17 28.04 -7.04
C THR A 426 -10.59 28.60 -8.39
N ASP A 427 -9.64 28.93 -9.26
CA ASP A 427 -9.84 29.73 -10.49
C ASP A 427 -10.42 31.15 -10.23
N ASP A 428 -10.35 31.63 -8.99
CA ASP A 428 -10.73 32.99 -8.61
C ASP A 428 -9.51 33.68 -7.96
N PRO A 429 -8.81 34.55 -8.72
CA PRO A 429 -7.61 35.23 -8.23
C PRO A 429 -7.81 35.99 -6.92
N GLN A 430 -9.00 36.55 -6.67
CA GLN A 430 -9.24 37.29 -5.43
C GLN A 430 -9.29 36.37 -4.21
N VAL A 431 -9.89 35.19 -4.39
CA VAL A 431 -9.98 34.16 -3.35
C VAL A 431 -8.62 33.51 -3.11
N ASP A 432 -7.91 33.19 -4.18
CA ASP A 432 -6.56 32.62 -4.12
C ASP A 432 -5.56 33.58 -3.47
N ASP A 433 -5.61 34.88 -3.80
CA ASP A 433 -4.75 35.90 -3.20
C ASP A 433 -5.07 36.11 -1.70
N ALA A 434 -6.36 36.07 -1.34
CA ALA A 434 -6.78 36.15 0.06
C ALA A 434 -6.34 34.92 0.86
N ALA A 435 -6.47 33.71 0.29
CA ALA A 435 -6.00 32.46 0.89
C ALA A 435 -4.48 32.51 1.12
N ARG A 436 -3.71 32.89 0.09
CA ARG A 436 -2.25 33.02 0.18
C ARG A 436 -1.82 34.05 1.22
N ALA A 437 -2.46 35.22 1.25
CA ALA A 437 -2.17 36.25 2.24
C ALA A 437 -2.54 35.81 3.66
N GLY A 438 -3.66 35.08 3.81
CA GLY A 438 -4.13 34.48 5.05
C GLY A 438 -3.13 33.48 5.62
N LEU A 439 -2.74 32.49 4.83
CA LEU A 439 -1.76 31.49 5.25
C LEU A 439 -0.38 32.09 5.54
N ARG A 440 0.02 33.15 4.82
CA ARG A 440 1.26 33.89 5.13
C ARG A 440 1.17 34.57 6.50
N GLY A 441 0.03 35.18 6.82
CA GLY A 441 -0.21 35.78 8.13
C GLY A 441 -0.21 34.74 9.25
N LEU A 442 -0.84 33.60 9.02
CA LEU A 442 -0.81 32.46 9.95
C LEU A 442 0.63 31.94 10.15
N GLY A 443 1.40 31.78 9.08
CA GLY A 443 2.81 31.36 9.14
C GLY A 443 3.68 32.29 9.98
N ARG A 444 3.49 33.61 9.87
CA ARG A 444 4.16 34.60 10.73
C ARG A 444 3.77 34.45 12.20
N VAL A 445 2.48 34.21 12.48
CA VAL A 445 2.01 33.99 13.85
C VAL A 445 2.56 32.69 14.44
N LEU A 446 2.64 31.62 13.65
CA LEU A 446 3.29 30.36 14.04
C LEU A 446 4.75 30.62 14.41
N THR A 447 5.52 31.23 13.52
CA THR A 447 6.93 31.58 13.75
C THR A 447 7.12 32.42 15.03
N PHE A 448 6.19 33.32 15.33
CA PHE A 448 6.28 34.19 16.50
C PHE A 448 5.87 33.49 17.81
N ARG A 449 4.99 32.48 17.76
CA ARG A 449 4.33 31.92 18.96
C ARG A 449 4.67 30.46 19.23
N THR A 450 5.25 29.75 18.26
CA THR A 450 5.59 28.33 18.32
C THR A 450 7.02 28.12 17.77
N SER A 451 7.51 26.87 17.81
CA SER A 451 8.77 26.48 17.17
C SER A 451 8.62 26.11 15.70
N VAL A 452 7.43 26.29 15.12
CA VAL A 452 7.15 25.97 13.72
C VAL A 452 7.44 27.21 12.89
N GLU A 453 8.34 27.09 11.93
CA GLU A 453 8.72 28.15 11.00
C GLU A 453 8.33 27.73 9.57
N PRO A 454 7.08 27.98 9.12
CA PRO A 454 6.66 27.57 7.80
C PRO A 454 7.29 28.41 6.70
N ALA A 455 7.62 27.77 5.57
CA ALA A 455 8.02 28.46 4.35
C ALA A 455 6.84 29.27 3.77
N PRO A 456 7.07 30.14 2.75
CA PRO A 456 6.00 30.86 2.09
C PRO A 456 4.89 29.93 1.56
N PRO A 457 3.60 30.29 1.72
CA PRO A 457 2.51 29.39 1.35
C PRO A 457 2.39 29.20 -0.16
N ILE A 458 2.01 27.99 -0.57
CA ILE A 458 1.90 27.57 -1.97
C ILE A 458 0.43 27.37 -2.36
N GLY A 459 0.09 27.82 -3.57
CA GLY A 459 -1.18 27.45 -4.21
C GLY A 459 -1.02 26.13 -4.96
N VAL A 460 -1.92 25.19 -4.71
CA VAL A 460 -1.89 23.81 -5.20
C VAL A 460 -2.95 23.59 -6.27
N ASP A 461 -2.51 23.08 -7.41
CA ASP A 461 -3.37 22.58 -8.49
C ASP A 461 -3.60 21.07 -8.29
N LEU A 462 -4.82 20.69 -7.93
CA LEU A 462 -5.21 19.31 -7.63
C LEU A 462 -5.04 18.34 -8.80
N GLU A 463 -4.98 18.86 -10.02
CA GLU A 463 -4.85 18.06 -11.24
C GLU A 463 -3.40 17.66 -11.54
N ARG A 464 -2.42 18.35 -10.93
CA ARG A 464 -1.00 18.27 -11.34
C ARG A 464 -0.02 18.12 -10.20
N ASP A 465 -0.27 18.83 -9.10
CA ASP A 465 0.68 18.92 -8.00
C ASP A 465 0.58 17.70 -7.09
N GLU A 466 1.72 17.30 -6.52
CA GLU A 466 1.79 16.21 -5.53
C GLU A 466 1.32 16.72 -4.16
N LEU A 467 0.31 16.06 -3.59
CA LEU A 467 -0.35 16.51 -2.35
C LEU A 467 0.37 16.00 -1.10
N ALA A 468 1.13 14.90 -1.21
CA ALA A 468 1.78 14.24 -0.07
C ALA A 468 2.79 15.12 0.68
N PHE A 469 3.24 16.22 0.08
CA PHE A 469 4.20 17.15 0.70
C PHE A 469 3.57 18.13 1.69
N TYR A 470 2.25 18.29 1.68
CA TYR A 470 1.58 19.30 2.50
C TYR A 470 0.94 18.65 3.73
N PRO A 471 1.16 19.16 4.95
CA PRO A 471 0.50 18.61 6.13
C PRO A 471 -1.01 18.90 6.15
N MET A 472 -1.40 20.06 5.61
CA MET A 472 -2.80 20.45 5.48
C MET A 472 -3.05 21.23 4.18
N LEU A 473 -4.26 21.10 3.64
CA LEU A 473 -4.77 21.90 2.52
C LEU A 473 -5.88 22.82 3.02
N TYR A 474 -5.72 24.13 2.85
CA TYR A 474 -6.82 25.08 3.00
C TYR A 474 -7.61 25.15 1.69
N TRP A 475 -8.89 24.79 1.72
CA TRP A 475 -9.75 24.76 0.53
C TRP A 475 -10.89 25.77 0.67
N PRO A 476 -10.74 26.99 0.12
CA PRO A 476 -11.84 27.94 0.06
C PRO A 476 -12.86 27.48 -0.99
N VAL A 477 -14.14 27.40 -0.63
CA VAL A 477 -15.20 26.94 -1.53
C VAL A 477 -15.86 28.15 -2.20
N THR A 478 -15.97 28.12 -3.52
CA THR A 478 -16.70 29.12 -4.31
C THR A 478 -17.85 28.48 -5.08
N PRO A 479 -18.98 29.17 -5.36
CA PRO A 479 -20.12 28.57 -6.06
C PRO A 479 -19.76 27.96 -7.42
N ASP A 480 -18.84 28.60 -8.15
CA ASP A 480 -18.55 28.30 -9.55
C ASP A 480 -17.29 27.44 -9.75
N GLN A 481 -16.58 27.04 -8.68
CA GLN A 481 -15.35 26.24 -8.76
C GLN A 481 -15.57 24.95 -9.58
N PRO A 482 -14.70 24.59 -10.54
CA PRO A 482 -14.82 23.29 -11.22
C PRO A 482 -14.73 22.12 -10.24
N LEU A 483 -15.37 21.00 -10.58
CA LEU A 483 -15.15 19.75 -9.85
C LEU A 483 -13.80 19.14 -10.32
N PRO A 484 -12.96 18.63 -9.42
CA PRO A 484 -11.77 17.88 -9.78
C PRO A 484 -12.05 16.71 -10.72
N SER A 485 -11.04 16.30 -11.49
CA SER A 485 -11.09 15.08 -12.30
C SER A 485 -11.13 13.82 -11.43
N SER A 486 -11.42 12.67 -12.04
CA SER A 486 -11.37 11.38 -11.36
C SER A 486 -9.99 11.08 -10.75
N ASP A 487 -8.93 11.48 -11.44
CA ASP A 487 -7.54 11.23 -11.02
C ASP A 487 -7.16 12.18 -9.89
N ALA A 488 -7.62 13.43 -9.93
CA ALA A 488 -7.46 14.37 -8.83
C ALA A 488 -8.20 13.90 -7.56
N TYR A 489 -9.39 13.31 -7.70
CA TYR A 489 -10.08 12.69 -6.56
C TYR A 489 -9.35 11.46 -6.01
N ALA A 490 -8.72 10.65 -6.86
CA ALA A 490 -7.87 9.55 -6.40
C ALA A 490 -6.71 10.08 -5.53
N ARG A 491 -6.00 11.11 -6.02
CA ARG A 491 -4.91 11.78 -5.27
C ARG A 491 -5.40 12.38 -3.94
N LEU A 492 -6.56 13.02 -3.93
CA LEU A 492 -7.16 13.58 -2.71
C LEU A 492 -7.53 12.49 -1.70
N ASN A 493 -8.08 11.36 -2.16
CA ASN A 493 -8.40 10.24 -1.30
C ASN A 493 -7.11 9.61 -0.74
N ASP A 494 -6.08 9.43 -1.56
CA ASP A 494 -4.78 8.94 -1.08
C ASP A 494 -4.14 9.92 -0.10
N TYR A 495 -4.24 11.22 -0.32
CA TYR A 495 -3.82 12.25 0.63
C TYR A 495 -4.52 12.11 1.99
N LEU A 496 -5.84 11.94 2.01
CA LEU A 496 -6.62 11.73 3.24
C LEU A 496 -6.27 10.38 3.92
N ARG A 497 -6.13 9.29 3.16
CA ARG A 497 -5.75 7.96 3.67
C ARG A 497 -4.36 7.96 4.31
N ASN A 498 -3.47 8.81 3.80
CA ASN A 498 -2.11 9.02 4.29
C ASN A 498 -2.01 10.03 5.46
N GLY A 499 -3.14 10.48 6.01
CA GLY A 499 -3.18 11.35 7.19
C GLY A 499 -3.14 12.85 6.90
N GLY A 500 -3.29 13.26 5.64
CA GLY A 500 -3.45 14.67 5.28
C GLY A 500 -4.77 15.26 5.79
N LEU A 501 -4.76 16.54 6.17
CA LEU A 501 -5.95 17.27 6.60
C LEU A 501 -6.44 18.23 5.51
N ILE A 502 -7.75 18.34 5.31
CA ILE A 502 -8.38 19.38 4.48
C ILE A 502 -9.27 20.28 5.35
N LEU A 503 -9.01 21.60 5.31
CA LEU A 503 -9.87 22.63 5.90
C LEU A 503 -10.76 23.24 4.81
N PHE A 504 -12.01 22.81 4.73
CA PHE A 504 -13.00 23.43 3.83
C PHE A 504 -13.59 24.69 4.47
N ASP A 505 -13.49 25.81 3.76
CA ASP A 505 -14.06 27.09 4.19
C ASP A 505 -15.09 27.59 3.17
N THR A 506 -16.38 27.55 3.51
CA THR A 506 -17.47 28.07 2.67
C THR A 506 -17.58 29.59 2.70
N ARG A 507 -16.93 30.27 3.65
CA ARG A 507 -16.79 31.74 3.71
C ARG A 507 -18.09 32.54 3.76
N ASP A 508 -19.20 31.90 4.11
CA ASP A 508 -20.55 32.45 3.98
C ASP A 508 -21.36 32.44 5.29
N ALA A 509 -20.68 32.30 6.44
CA ALA A 509 -21.33 32.23 7.76
C ALA A 509 -22.05 33.53 8.19
N ASP A 510 -21.90 34.65 7.49
CA ASP A 510 -22.69 35.87 7.71
C ASP A 510 -24.07 35.85 7.01
N ILE A 511 -24.22 35.04 5.97
CA ILE A 511 -25.44 34.96 5.14
C ILE A 511 -26.15 33.61 5.37
N ALA A 512 -25.38 32.54 5.58
CA ALA A 512 -25.88 31.19 5.82
C ALA A 512 -26.33 31.02 7.28
N GLY A 513 -27.61 31.27 7.56
CA GLY A 513 -28.25 30.79 8.78
C GLY A 513 -28.64 29.32 8.62
N TYR A 514 -27.92 28.41 9.31
CA TYR A 514 -28.15 26.96 9.35
C TYR A 514 -27.96 26.19 8.03
N GLY A 515 -26.88 25.40 7.97
CA GLY A 515 -26.73 24.26 7.05
C GLY A 515 -26.71 24.60 5.55
N ALA A 516 -26.69 23.55 4.72
CA ALA A 516 -26.45 23.49 3.26
C ALA A 516 -27.36 24.32 2.33
N SER A 517 -27.98 25.39 2.82
CA SER A 517 -28.91 26.25 2.09
C SER A 517 -28.24 27.36 1.26
N SER A 518 -26.93 27.55 1.40
CA SER A 518 -26.15 28.53 0.63
C SER A 518 -25.56 27.95 -0.66
N PRO A 519 -25.28 28.78 -1.69
CA PRO A 519 -24.59 28.32 -2.90
C PRO A 519 -23.23 27.66 -2.61
N ASN A 520 -22.46 28.17 -1.66
CA ASN A 520 -21.15 27.61 -1.29
C ASN A 520 -21.31 26.27 -0.56
N GLY A 521 -22.30 26.14 0.33
CA GLY A 521 -22.64 24.88 1.00
C GLY A 521 -23.08 23.80 0.00
N ALA A 522 -23.90 24.16 -0.99
CA ALA A 522 -24.30 23.24 -2.06
C ALA A 522 -23.12 22.80 -2.93
N ARG A 523 -22.15 23.70 -3.19
CA ARG A 523 -20.91 23.33 -3.89
C ARG A 523 -20.05 22.40 -3.03
N LEU A 524 -19.88 22.70 -1.74
CA LEU A 524 -19.11 21.85 -0.83
C LEU A 524 -19.64 20.41 -0.83
N GLN A 525 -20.96 20.22 -0.77
CA GLN A 525 -21.55 18.88 -0.85
C GLN A 525 -21.16 18.12 -2.13
N ARG A 526 -21.09 18.82 -3.27
CA ARG A 526 -20.66 18.20 -4.55
C ARG A 526 -19.17 17.89 -4.58
N LEU A 527 -18.34 18.75 -3.98
CA LEU A 527 -16.88 18.53 -3.87
C LEU A 527 -16.55 17.40 -2.88
N ALA A 528 -17.29 17.30 -1.79
CA ALA A 528 -17.07 16.30 -0.74
C ALA A 528 -17.62 14.92 -1.08
N ALA A 529 -18.64 14.82 -1.95
CA ALA A 529 -19.32 13.55 -2.24
C ALA A 529 -18.40 12.42 -2.76
N PRO A 530 -17.40 12.67 -3.63
CA PRO A 530 -16.48 11.63 -4.11
C PRO A 530 -15.31 11.33 -3.14
N LEU A 531 -15.19 12.11 -2.06
CA LEU A 531 -14.11 11.95 -1.09
C LEU A 531 -14.44 10.86 -0.07
N ASP A 532 -13.44 10.07 0.30
CA ASP A 532 -13.52 9.07 1.37
C ASP A 532 -13.35 9.78 2.73
N ILE A 533 -14.40 10.50 3.15
CA ILE A 533 -14.44 11.25 4.42
C ILE A 533 -15.22 10.45 5.47
N PRO A 534 -14.73 10.34 6.72
CA PRO A 534 -15.49 9.72 7.81
C PRO A 534 -16.77 10.51 8.15
N PRO A 535 -17.67 9.93 8.97
CA PRO A 535 -18.85 10.65 9.46
C PRO A 535 -18.46 11.96 10.15
N LEU A 536 -19.31 12.96 10.05
CA LEU A 536 -19.04 14.30 10.58
C LEU A 536 -19.99 14.65 11.73
N GLU A 537 -19.48 15.31 12.75
CA GLU A 537 -20.26 15.93 13.82
C GLU A 537 -19.79 17.37 14.09
N PRO A 538 -20.64 18.24 14.70
CA PRO A 538 -20.18 19.55 15.16
C PRO A 538 -19.09 19.38 16.21
N VAL A 539 -18.02 20.17 16.14
CA VAL A 539 -16.86 20.04 17.03
C VAL A 539 -17.29 19.94 18.49
N PRO A 540 -17.09 18.79 19.16
CA PRO A 540 -17.40 18.64 20.57
C PRO A 540 -16.58 19.59 21.44
N GLU A 541 -17.12 20.04 22.58
CA GLU A 541 -16.39 20.90 23.53
C GLU A 541 -15.09 20.24 24.02
N ASP A 542 -15.11 18.90 24.12
CA ASP A 542 -13.99 18.08 24.53
C ASP A 542 -13.11 17.57 23.37
N HIS A 543 -13.28 18.10 22.15
CA HIS A 543 -12.42 17.80 21.01
C HIS A 543 -10.99 18.34 21.21
N VAL A 544 -9.98 17.63 20.69
CA VAL A 544 -8.56 18.03 20.86
C VAL A 544 -8.26 19.42 20.29
N LEU A 545 -8.88 19.81 19.17
CA LEU A 545 -8.75 21.15 18.55
C LEU A 545 -9.07 22.31 19.51
N THR A 546 -9.87 22.10 20.56
CA THR A 546 -10.17 23.15 21.55
C THR A 546 -9.01 23.40 22.51
N ARG A 547 -7.99 22.51 22.51
CA ARG A 547 -6.92 22.50 23.52
C ARG A 547 -5.53 22.10 22.99
N THR A 548 -5.33 22.01 21.68
CA THR A 548 -4.04 21.58 21.12
C THR A 548 -2.87 22.49 21.50
N PHE A 549 -3.07 23.81 21.46
CA PHE A 549 -2.07 24.81 21.87
C PHE A 549 -2.67 25.87 22.79
N TYR A 550 -3.72 26.55 22.33
CA TYR A 550 -4.58 27.43 23.10
C TYR A 550 -5.84 26.71 23.58
N LEU A 551 -6.40 27.17 24.69
CA LEU A 551 -7.75 26.81 25.13
C LEU A 551 -8.76 27.71 24.42
N LEU A 552 -9.64 27.10 23.63
CA LEU A 552 -10.65 27.76 22.81
C LEU A 552 -12.03 27.19 23.11
N SER A 553 -13.05 28.04 23.03
CA SER A 553 -14.47 27.63 23.14
C SER A 553 -15.22 27.87 21.84
N ASP A 554 -14.64 28.63 20.92
CA ASP A 554 -15.17 28.93 19.59
C ASP A 554 -14.01 29.09 18.58
N PHE A 555 -14.36 29.02 17.30
CA PHE A 555 -13.41 29.03 16.18
C PHE A 555 -13.70 30.16 15.18
N PRO A 556 -13.78 31.43 15.62
CA PRO A 556 -14.19 32.53 14.75
C PRO A 556 -13.14 32.78 13.65
N GLY A 557 -13.61 33.26 12.50
CA GLY A 557 -12.79 33.80 11.43
C GLY A 557 -13.14 35.26 11.22
N ARG A 558 -13.31 35.70 9.98
CA ARG A 558 -13.89 37.01 9.68
C ARG A 558 -15.35 37.07 10.13
N HIS A 559 -16.03 35.93 10.08
CA HIS A 559 -17.38 35.72 10.59
C HIS A 559 -17.36 34.89 11.90
N ARG A 560 -18.41 35.01 12.71
CA ARG A 560 -18.57 34.31 14.01
C ARG A 560 -19.54 33.13 13.93
N GLY A 561 -19.47 32.34 12.85
CA GLY A 561 -20.29 31.14 12.70
C GLY A 561 -19.90 30.07 13.74
N ARG A 562 -20.91 29.37 14.26
CA ARG A 562 -20.75 28.40 15.34
C ARG A 562 -20.55 26.95 14.88
N ASP A 563 -21.00 26.61 13.68
CA ASP A 563 -21.06 25.21 13.25
C ASP A 563 -19.78 24.85 12.48
N VAL A 564 -18.71 24.57 13.21
CA VAL A 564 -17.52 23.90 12.66
C VAL A 564 -17.72 22.40 12.83
N TRP A 565 -17.46 21.64 11.77
CA TRP A 565 -17.64 20.19 11.73
C TRP A 565 -16.31 19.48 11.58
N VAL A 566 -16.18 18.34 12.24
CA VAL A 566 -15.01 17.45 12.24
C VAL A 566 -15.45 16.01 12.15
N GLU A 567 -14.51 15.09 11.98
CA GLU A 567 -14.75 13.66 12.14
C GLU A 567 -15.49 13.36 13.46
N ALA A 568 -16.58 12.61 13.35
CA ALA A 568 -17.39 12.19 14.47
C ALA A 568 -16.65 11.16 15.31
N ALA A 569 -16.71 11.32 16.63
CA ALA A 569 -16.17 10.36 17.55
C ALA A 569 -16.90 9.00 17.44
N PRO A 570 -16.21 7.89 17.78
CA PRO A 570 -16.84 6.58 17.83
C PRO A 570 -18.09 6.60 18.74
N PRO A 571 -19.18 5.89 18.38
CA PRO A 571 -20.43 5.90 19.15
C PRO A 571 -20.27 5.43 20.61
N ASP A 572 -19.21 4.65 20.85
CA ASP A 572 -18.87 3.98 22.11
C ASP A 572 -17.79 4.74 22.89
N ALA A 573 -17.38 5.94 22.44
CA ALA A 573 -16.42 6.78 23.11
C ALA A 573 -17.03 7.36 24.42
N GLU A 574 -16.81 6.66 25.52
CA GLU A 574 -17.20 7.10 26.86
C GLU A 574 -16.04 7.79 27.60
N ARG A 575 -16.39 8.68 28.53
CA ARG A 575 -15.40 9.33 29.40
C ARG A 575 -14.99 8.31 30.46
N ALA A 576 -13.75 7.82 30.40
CA ALA A 576 -13.22 6.92 31.41
C ALA A 576 -13.31 7.54 32.82
N GLU A 577 -13.59 6.73 33.83
CA GLU A 577 -13.78 7.17 35.21
C GLU A 577 -12.50 7.86 35.74
N GLY A 578 -12.61 9.13 36.13
CA GLY A 578 -11.47 9.97 36.56
C GLY A 578 -10.80 10.79 35.46
N MET A 579 -11.21 10.67 34.20
CA MET A 579 -10.69 11.48 33.08
C MET A 579 -11.56 12.71 32.81
N PRO A 580 -10.97 13.90 32.56
CA PRO A 580 -11.74 15.12 32.31
C PRO A 580 -12.37 15.20 30.92
N PHE A 581 -11.97 14.33 29.97
CA PHE A 581 -12.42 14.34 28.57
C PHE A 581 -12.58 12.91 28.04
N ARG A 582 -13.39 12.73 26.99
CA ARG A 582 -13.48 11.47 26.24
C ARG A 582 -12.25 11.29 25.35
N ASP A 583 -11.86 10.05 25.09
CA ASP A 583 -10.87 9.73 24.06
C ASP A 583 -11.57 9.69 22.70
N LEU A 584 -11.60 10.84 22.02
CA LEU A 584 -12.52 11.08 20.91
C LEU A 584 -11.93 10.82 19.54
N ASN A 585 -10.60 10.70 19.44
CA ASN A 585 -9.84 10.30 18.26
C ASN A 585 -8.36 10.24 18.64
N ASP A 586 -7.72 9.10 18.40
CA ASP A 586 -6.31 8.82 18.66
C ASP A 586 -5.39 9.33 17.52
N GLY A 587 -5.89 10.20 16.64
CA GLY A 587 -5.17 10.74 15.49
C GLY A 587 -5.67 12.11 14.99
N VAL A 588 -5.08 12.59 13.89
CA VAL A 588 -5.46 13.85 13.24
C VAL A 588 -6.80 13.69 12.52
N THR A 589 -7.78 14.55 12.82
CA THR A 589 -9.04 14.62 12.05
C THR A 589 -8.75 14.96 10.58
N PRO A 590 -9.21 14.17 9.60
CA PRO A 590 -8.84 14.33 8.20
C PRO A 590 -9.53 15.54 7.55
N VAL A 591 -10.64 16.00 8.12
CA VAL A 591 -11.43 17.09 7.55
C VAL A 591 -11.95 18.02 8.64
N VAL A 592 -11.83 19.32 8.41
CA VAL A 592 -12.49 20.38 9.18
C VAL A 592 -13.32 21.21 8.22
N ILE A 593 -14.59 21.42 8.51
CA ILE A 593 -15.52 22.18 7.66
C ILE A 593 -16.10 23.35 8.45
N GLY A 594 -16.07 24.55 7.88
CA GLY A 594 -16.84 25.69 8.39
C GLY A 594 -17.00 26.78 7.34
N GLY A 595 -17.59 27.91 7.72
CA GLY A 595 -17.87 29.03 6.81
C GLY A 595 -17.33 30.37 7.31
N ASN A 596 -16.35 30.34 8.20
CA ASN A 596 -15.96 31.50 8.99
C ASN A 596 -15.02 32.49 8.25
N ASP A 597 -14.59 32.18 7.03
CA ASP A 597 -13.67 33.00 6.23
C ASP A 597 -12.37 33.29 7.02
N TRP A 598 -11.69 32.20 7.41
CA TRP A 598 -10.52 32.25 8.27
C TRP A 598 -9.32 32.89 7.57
N ALA A 599 -9.11 32.59 6.29
CA ALA A 599 -8.02 33.20 5.53
C ALA A 599 -8.09 34.74 5.55
N SER A 600 -9.28 35.32 5.37
CA SER A 600 -9.46 36.77 5.42
C SER A 600 -9.18 37.35 6.81
N ALA A 601 -9.44 36.60 7.88
CA ALA A 601 -9.08 37.03 9.24
C ALA A 601 -7.57 37.01 9.49
N TRP A 602 -6.87 36.04 8.92
CA TRP A 602 -5.42 35.88 9.03
C TRP A 602 -4.62 36.78 8.07
N ALA A 603 -5.26 37.28 7.02
CA ALA A 603 -4.56 37.96 5.94
C ALA A 603 -3.98 39.31 6.36
N VAL A 604 -2.67 39.43 6.14
CA VAL A 604 -1.87 40.63 6.44
C VAL A 604 -1.04 41.07 5.24
N SER A 605 -0.76 42.37 5.17
CA SER A 605 0.15 42.94 4.18
C SER A 605 1.60 42.55 4.48
N GLU A 606 2.52 42.87 3.56
CA GLU A 606 3.96 42.66 3.81
C GLU A 606 4.44 43.36 5.09
N ARG A 607 3.83 44.51 5.43
CA ARG A 607 4.14 45.31 6.63
C ARG A 607 3.48 44.79 7.90
N GLY A 608 2.60 43.80 7.81
CA GLY A 608 1.89 43.20 8.94
C GLY A 608 0.51 43.79 9.22
N ASP A 609 0.07 44.79 8.44
CA ASP A 609 -1.25 45.39 8.60
C ASP A 609 -2.36 44.45 8.11
N PRO A 610 -3.50 44.31 8.81
CA PRO A 610 -4.61 43.49 8.36
C PRO A 610 -5.18 43.94 7.01
N LEU A 611 -5.44 42.99 6.10
CA LEU A 611 -5.97 43.29 4.76
C LEU A 611 -7.51 43.41 4.72
N PHE A 612 -8.21 42.61 5.54
CA PHE A 612 -9.67 42.61 5.59
C PHE A 612 -10.19 43.05 6.95
N PRO A 613 -11.32 43.80 7.00
CA PRO A 613 -11.95 44.17 8.25
C PRO A 613 -12.56 42.94 8.94
N VAL A 614 -12.30 42.81 10.24
CA VAL A 614 -12.90 41.78 11.11
C VAL A 614 -13.60 42.50 12.25
N GLY A 615 -14.93 42.42 12.30
CA GLY A 615 -15.74 43.11 13.30
C GLY A 615 -15.53 44.63 13.33
N ARG A 616 -15.72 45.27 14.50
CA ARG A 616 -15.49 46.70 14.71
C ARG A 616 -14.83 46.96 16.06
N GLY A 617 -13.88 47.89 16.11
CA GLY A 617 -13.21 48.32 17.35
C GLY A 617 -12.56 47.16 18.11
N TYR A 618 -12.54 47.25 19.45
CA TYR A 618 -11.88 46.26 20.32
C TYR A 618 -12.42 44.84 20.16
N THR A 619 -13.72 44.67 19.89
CA THR A 619 -14.32 43.34 19.72
C THR A 619 -13.91 42.69 18.40
N GLY A 620 -13.58 43.49 17.38
CA GLY A 620 -13.00 43.04 16.12
C GLY A 620 -11.56 42.54 16.28
N GLU A 621 -10.72 43.29 16.99
CA GLU A 621 -9.34 42.88 17.30
C GLU A 621 -9.30 41.59 18.12
N ARG A 622 -10.18 41.46 19.13
CA ARG A 622 -10.31 40.21 19.90
C ARG A 622 -10.74 39.03 19.01
N GLN A 623 -11.65 39.25 18.06
CA GLN A 623 -12.08 38.20 17.14
C GLN A 623 -10.94 37.75 16.23
N ARG A 624 -10.16 38.69 15.70
CA ARG A 624 -8.97 38.38 14.88
C ARG A 624 -7.93 37.59 15.69
N GLU A 625 -7.69 37.99 16.94
CA GLU A 625 -6.81 37.23 17.84
C GLU A 625 -7.30 35.80 18.06
N MET A 626 -8.61 35.60 18.27
CA MET A 626 -9.19 34.26 18.39
C MET A 626 -9.05 33.44 17.10
N ALA A 627 -9.21 34.08 15.93
CA ALA A 627 -8.98 33.44 14.64
C ALA A 627 -7.53 32.96 14.51
N TYR A 628 -6.54 33.78 14.90
CA TYR A 628 -5.14 33.36 14.91
C TYR A 628 -4.89 32.17 15.84
N ARG A 629 -5.49 32.17 17.03
CA ARG A 629 -5.35 31.04 17.97
C ARG A 629 -5.95 29.76 17.42
N PHE A 630 -7.09 29.84 16.73
CA PHE A 630 -7.66 28.68 16.03
C PHE A 630 -6.70 28.17 14.95
N GLY A 631 -6.16 29.05 14.10
CA GLY A 631 -5.19 28.64 13.08
C GLY A 631 -3.94 27.98 13.67
N VAL A 632 -3.43 28.49 14.81
CA VAL A 632 -2.31 27.86 15.53
C VAL A 632 -2.73 26.48 16.08
N ASN A 633 -3.89 26.36 16.71
CA ASN A 633 -4.38 25.06 17.18
C ASN A 633 -4.51 24.05 16.05
N LEU A 634 -5.05 24.46 14.91
CA LEU A 634 -5.23 23.59 13.74
C LEU A 634 -3.88 23.09 13.20
N VAL A 635 -2.92 23.99 12.98
CA VAL A 635 -1.60 23.59 12.44
C VAL A 635 -0.83 22.74 13.46
N MET A 636 -0.87 23.10 14.75
CA MET A 636 -0.23 22.28 15.78
C MET A 636 -0.90 20.90 15.91
N HIS A 637 -2.23 20.81 15.74
CA HIS A 637 -2.96 19.54 15.73
C HIS A 637 -2.49 18.62 14.61
N VAL A 638 -2.36 19.16 13.40
CA VAL A 638 -1.85 18.40 12.26
C VAL A 638 -0.40 17.96 12.48
N LEU A 639 0.46 18.84 13.01
CA LEU A 639 1.90 18.55 13.16
C LEU A 639 2.27 17.70 14.37
N THR A 640 1.42 17.64 15.40
CA THR A 640 1.73 16.91 16.66
C THR A 640 0.93 15.62 16.83
N GLY A 641 0.02 15.31 15.89
CA GLY A 641 -0.74 14.07 15.91
C GLY A 641 -1.49 13.86 17.22
N ASN A 642 -1.29 12.70 17.83
CA ASN A 642 -1.98 12.26 19.05
C ASN A 642 -1.27 12.64 20.36
N TYR A 643 -0.13 13.32 20.29
CA TYR A 643 0.65 13.73 21.47
C TYR A 643 -0.20 14.54 22.49
N LYS A 644 -1.22 15.28 22.04
CA LYS A 644 -2.08 16.10 22.89
C LYS A 644 -3.36 15.41 23.38
N SER A 645 -3.70 14.26 22.80
CA SER A 645 -4.74 13.37 23.34
C SER A 645 -4.18 12.34 24.33
N ASP A 646 -2.86 12.12 24.36
CA ASP A 646 -2.21 11.17 25.26
C ASP A 646 -2.39 11.50 26.77
N GLN A 647 -2.66 10.46 27.56
CA GLN A 647 -3.01 10.53 28.99
C GLN A 647 -1.90 11.17 29.83
N VAL A 648 -0.66 11.12 29.36
CA VAL A 648 0.53 11.66 30.04
C VAL A 648 0.42 13.18 30.28
N HIS A 649 -0.32 13.91 29.44
CA HIS A 649 -0.43 15.37 29.53
C HIS A 649 -1.65 15.89 30.31
N VAL A 650 -2.57 15.01 30.69
CA VAL A 650 -3.81 15.36 31.40
C VAL A 650 -3.58 16.11 32.72
N PRO A 651 -2.61 15.73 33.59
CA PRO A 651 -2.37 16.46 34.84
C PRO A 651 -1.99 17.93 34.64
N ALA A 652 -1.16 18.23 33.64
CA ALA A 652 -0.72 19.60 33.32
C ALA A 652 -1.86 20.45 32.72
N LEU A 653 -2.81 19.83 32.02
CA LEU A 653 -4.01 20.50 31.52
C LEU A 653 -4.98 20.85 32.65
N LEU A 654 -5.15 19.96 33.61
CA LEU A 654 -6.00 20.18 34.79
C LEU A 654 -5.47 21.32 35.67
N GLU A 655 -4.15 21.44 35.84
CA GLU A 655 -3.53 22.53 36.58
C GLU A 655 -3.81 23.90 35.94
N ARG A 656 -3.89 23.97 34.60
CA ARG A 656 -4.20 25.21 33.85
C ARG A 656 -5.69 25.54 33.83
N LEU A 657 -6.58 24.56 33.95
CA LEU A 657 -8.03 24.77 34.05
C LEU A 657 -8.47 25.14 35.47
N GLY A 658 -7.66 24.81 36.48
CA GLY A 658 -7.87 25.17 37.88
C GLY A 658 -7.36 26.56 38.29
N GLN A 659 -6.73 27.31 37.37
CA GLN A 659 -6.35 28.72 37.51
C GLN A 659 -7.30 29.60 36.71
#